data_AF-A0A934FS43-F1
#
_entry.id   AF-A0A934FS43-F1
#
_cell.length_a   1.000
_cell.length_b   1.000
_cell.length_c   1.000
_cell.angle_alpha   90.00
_cell.angle_beta   90.00
_cell.angle_gamma   90.00
#
_symmetry.space_group_name_H-M   'P 1'
#
loop_
_entity.id
_entity.type
_entity.pdbx_description
1 polymer ?
#
loop_
_entity_poly.entity_id
_entity_poly.type
_entity_poly.pdbx_seq_one_letter_code
_entity_poly.pdbx_strand_id
1 'polypeptide(L)'
;MSRSVPTLVFAAGALLFASACNNSDSAVVPTVPPDSTPRAFQRGDALPGIAVDILAVRGGTGPGGRFRAGDVPVIDFTVKKGDGVDWLLADFDSNQALISGPTGGYQRVIPALSDVVANATLNADRSYTYRFTTPIPSVYAAPYHDTASFGAVDGELTGQALAAGTYTVGLALAWHYTVDGEEHIDAGNAVEDVLFGDAAAALVAREVVKQDNCNECHTSLRHHDGIHRDVRMCVLCHTAGAEDANDPNVAGGTPSVSTDFRVMIHRVHNGAHLPSVLGVSTNPDGSRNYETTPLPNRFVDGEGAIHDYSAASFPMMPSAYTAYLFNNTGTTYLGTGGNGPMPRDVGFAALTLTRKEKEDHLRSGMVACSKCHGDPDGTGPLTAPAQGDLAYDNPQRQSCGSCHDDVHWGNPYTANSQTMTAQANNSNCTECHEVGSGAALGARDAHRHPYSNPAFNTGINVTVTGLGGGTGGGGNHVAGDPMLASFDVKDDTGADLQISRLTRFQMIVSGPSTNPQWVLPNVNSFDFAFRKSSPFTGNGTINAPSVGTSATAQTLGVVFTSSTGFDIVGSSTAPQSFAIGAGSGSQTPVTYAGVTFTVTQGTTAFAANDRWYFEVVPTAASYTTAVPRDFVFERIGAATGAVQTLAAGNTPVYWGRQVVYERTALVGSASTTSVAAVAMQRYVVADQSTLTGVAVGDRVVLANGTSTEEYQQVARIQTTDDVSGADLGAADRFFFGSFLRYDQSAGTTIQECTLSTRREGSDYTMATSNATGIDLLAGRFTATNPVVMSYRSHARFGYWRAPAETLQAVYTAPTGDSDELGPVQGDWTGLPLVDGTYTVGMWANIDFTVTPLGSRATTEAWNNLASDNTTYRMMAPPATRAFLFGAAATLEPRRVIADGASCNKCHGDISAHGFGRRGLDTCMLCHASPGAEDAPLYQFSTWYVGATPRVTMDFRTLLHKVHMGRELANASSYTANGIFLGTPYPVDYADIDFPVRPIGVTDCASCHGTGNDTWQAPANRDHPSSLVPRTLEWTAACSSCHDSNWSIAHIESMANSNGESCSICHGSGRDWDVALVHKRY
;
A
#
# COMPACT_ATOMS: atom_id res chain seq x y z
N MET A 1 7.30 16.74 43.11
CA MET A 1 7.72 16.88 44.52
C MET A 1 9.17 17.33 44.54
N SER A 2 9.48 18.31 45.40
CA SER A 2 10.78 19.00 45.54
C SER A 2 11.91 18.07 45.97
N ARG A 3 13.11 18.25 45.37
CA ARG A 3 14.44 18.35 46.02
C ARG A 3 15.54 18.40 44.95
N SER A 4 16.22 19.51 44.70
CA SER A 4 17.37 20.08 45.45
C SER A 4 18.67 19.88 44.66
N VAL A 5 19.11 20.95 43.99
CA VAL A 5 20.44 21.17 43.41
C VAL A 5 21.44 21.50 44.53
N PRO A 6 22.74 21.25 44.33
CA PRO A 6 23.72 22.27 44.70
C PRO A 6 24.67 22.63 43.55
N THR A 7 24.76 23.94 43.34
CA THR A 7 25.85 24.74 42.75
C THR A 7 27.15 24.50 43.53
N LEU A 8 28.40 24.72 43.11
CA LEU A 8 29.12 25.61 42.19
C LEU A 8 30.57 25.00 42.13
N VAL A 9 31.40 25.13 41.10
CA VAL A 9 32.42 26.20 40.95
C VAL A 9 33.17 25.98 39.62
N PHE A 10 33.33 27.06 38.86
CA PHE A 10 34.19 27.20 37.69
C PHE A 10 35.68 27.24 38.07
N ALA A 11 36.53 26.56 37.29
CA ALA A 11 37.92 26.97 37.09
C ALA A 11 38.34 26.64 35.65
N ALA A 12 38.78 27.67 34.92
CA ALA A 12 39.29 27.60 33.56
C ALA A 12 40.75 27.11 33.52
N GLY A 13 41.12 26.39 32.45
CA GLY A 13 42.51 26.03 32.13
C GLY A 13 42.61 25.28 30.81
N ALA A 14 43.42 25.79 29.89
CA ALA A 14 43.46 25.47 28.47
C ALA A 14 44.33 24.27 28.07
N LEU A 15 43.97 23.67 26.92
CA LEU A 15 44.80 23.08 25.84
C LEU A 15 46.21 22.51 26.16
N LEU A 16 46.44 21.22 25.84
CA LEU A 16 47.28 20.75 24.69
C LEU A 16 47.59 19.23 24.73
N PHE A 17 47.85 18.73 23.52
CA PHE A 17 48.04 17.34 23.08
C PHE A 17 49.30 16.60 23.58
N ALA A 18 49.15 15.27 23.63
CA ALA A 18 50.08 14.20 23.21
C ALA A 18 51.22 13.67 24.11
N SER A 19 51.09 12.35 24.39
CA SER A 19 52.07 11.27 24.20
C SER A 19 52.78 10.65 25.42
N ALA A 20 52.47 9.35 25.56
CA ALA A 20 53.31 8.21 25.97
C ALA A 20 53.73 7.96 27.44
N CYS A 21 53.28 6.78 27.91
CA CYS A 21 53.93 5.77 28.76
C CYS A 21 54.40 6.13 30.18
N ASN A 22 53.75 5.55 31.20
CA ASN A 22 54.36 4.52 32.08
C ASN A 22 53.36 3.96 33.10
N ASN A 23 53.41 2.64 33.29
CA ASN A 23 52.70 1.89 34.34
C ASN A 23 53.36 2.09 35.72
N SER A 24 52.56 2.12 36.79
CA SER A 24 52.81 1.39 38.06
C SER A 24 51.63 1.51 39.03
N ASP A 25 50.76 0.50 38.99
CA ASP A 25 50.14 -0.24 40.11
C ASP A 25 49.77 0.47 41.42
N SER A 26 48.46 0.58 41.67
CA SER A 26 47.71 -0.26 42.65
C SER A 26 46.58 0.50 43.36
N ALA A 27 45.35 0.27 42.90
CA ALA A 27 44.19 0.15 43.78
C ALA A 27 43.31 -0.97 43.22
N VAL A 28 43.14 -2.01 44.01
CA VAL A 28 42.45 -3.26 43.67
C VAL A 28 40.97 -2.96 43.38
N VAL A 29 40.62 -3.04 42.10
CA VAL A 29 39.24 -3.26 41.62
C VAL A 29 39.03 -4.78 41.57
N PRO A 30 37.85 -5.33 41.92
CA PRO A 30 37.62 -6.77 41.82
C PRO A 30 37.87 -7.22 40.38
N THR A 31 38.86 -8.08 40.20
CA THR A 31 39.16 -8.72 38.93
C THR A 31 38.00 -9.64 38.57
N VAL A 32 37.19 -9.16 37.62
CA VAL A 32 36.42 -9.97 36.67
C VAL A 32 37.30 -11.18 36.27
N PRO A 33 36.81 -12.44 36.35
CA PRO A 33 37.59 -13.60 35.92
C PRO A 33 38.11 -13.36 34.49
N PRO A 34 39.35 -13.78 34.15
CA PRO A 34 39.97 -13.50 32.84
C PRO A 34 39.17 -14.01 31.62
N ASP A 35 38.08 -14.75 31.83
CA ASP A 35 37.25 -15.38 30.81
C ASP A 35 35.79 -14.85 30.72
N SER A 36 35.32 -13.94 31.60
CA SER A 36 33.92 -13.47 31.55
C SER A 36 33.72 -12.32 30.56
N THR A 37 32.59 -12.34 29.85
CA THR A 37 32.31 -11.40 28.75
C THR A 37 31.90 -10.01 29.27
N PRO A 38 32.43 -8.90 28.69
CA PRO A 38 32.02 -7.54 29.07
C PRO A 38 30.52 -7.33 28.94
N ARG A 39 29.92 -6.62 29.90
CA ARG A 39 28.47 -6.32 29.96
C ARG A 39 28.11 -4.87 29.72
N ALA A 40 29.10 -4.01 29.49
CA ALA A 40 28.88 -2.59 29.21
C ALA A 40 29.52 -2.24 27.88
N PHE A 41 28.69 -1.79 26.94
CA PHE A 41 29.07 -1.39 25.61
C PHE A 41 28.69 0.07 25.39
N GLN A 42 29.28 0.68 24.39
CA GLN A 42 28.89 1.99 23.88
C GLN A 42 28.22 1.83 22.53
N ARG A 43 27.41 2.81 22.15
CA ARG A 43 26.84 2.87 20.81
C ARG A 43 27.96 2.86 19.77
N GLY A 44 27.88 1.89 18.86
CA GLY A 44 28.85 1.61 17.80
C GLY A 44 29.52 0.26 17.98
N ASP A 45 29.62 -0.23 19.22
CA ASP A 45 30.32 -1.46 19.54
C ASP A 45 29.72 -2.69 18.83
N ALA A 46 30.58 -3.69 18.61
CA ALA A 46 30.16 -5.00 18.15
C ALA A 46 29.69 -5.84 19.35
N LEU A 47 28.48 -6.38 19.26
CA LEU A 47 27.97 -7.29 20.27
C LEU A 47 28.43 -8.72 19.99
N PRO A 48 28.67 -9.53 21.05
CA PRO A 48 29.21 -10.88 20.90
C PRO A 48 28.24 -11.86 20.22
N GLY A 49 26.92 -11.72 20.44
CA GLY A 49 25.88 -12.61 19.94
C GLY A 49 25.92 -14.03 20.53
N ILE A 50 24.78 -14.67 20.77
CA ILE A 50 24.75 -16.01 21.42
C ILE A 50 24.38 -17.13 20.43
N ALA A 51 25.17 -18.20 20.45
CA ALA A 51 24.92 -19.49 19.79
C ALA A 51 24.93 -20.62 20.83
N VAL A 52 23.86 -21.44 20.84
CA VAL A 52 23.69 -22.59 21.75
C VAL A 52 23.34 -23.80 20.90
N ASP A 53 24.03 -24.92 21.14
CA ASP A 53 23.79 -26.19 20.43
C ASP A 53 23.71 -27.35 21.42
N ILE A 54 22.66 -28.17 21.34
CA ILE A 54 22.62 -29.48 22.02
C ILE A 54 23.36 -30.48 21.14
N LEU A 55 24.42 -31.09 21.67
CA LEU A 55 25.26 -32.05 20.97
C LEU A 55 24.72 -33.48 21.07
N ALA A 56 24.15 -33.83 22.23
CA ALA A 56 23.59 -35.15 22.48
C ALA A 56 22.60 -35.12 23.65
N VAL A 57 21.60 -36.01 23.58
CA VAL A 57 20.73 -36.35 24.71
C VAL A 57 20.86 -37.84 25.01
N ARG A 58 21.15 -38.18 26.27
CA ARG A 58 21.41 -39.56 26.72
C ARG A 58 20.76 -39.85 28.08
N GLY A 59 20.85 -41.10 28.52
CA GLY A 59 20.27 -41.56 29.79
C GLY A 59 19.05 -42.47 29.65
N GLY A 60 18.60 -42.75 28.42
CA GLY A 60 17.54 -43.71 28.15
C GLY A 60 17.98 -45.16 28.40
N THR A 61 17.12 -45.94 29.07
CA THR A 61 17.37 -47.35 29.41
C THR A 61 16.71 -48.34 28.44
N GLY A 62 15.96 -47.85 27.45
CA GLY A 62 15.31 -48.64 26.42
C GLY A 62 16.25 -49.06 25.26
N PRO A 63 15.77 -49.93 24.35
CA PRO A 63 16.53 -50.38 23.19
C PRO A 63 17.00 -49.21 22.34
N GLY A 64 18.28 -49.17 21.96
CA GLY A 64 18.84 -48.09 21.15
C GLY A 64 18.92 -46.73 21.87
N GLY A 65 18.93 -46.70 23.21
CA GLY A 65 19.04 -45.47 24.00
C GLY A 65 17.73 -44.70 24.18
N ARG A 66 16.60 -45.33 23.85
CA ARG A 66 15.25 -44.77 24.03
C ARG A 66 14.93 -44.53 25.50
N PHE A 67 14.17 -43.49 25.76
CA PHE A 67 13.74 -43.14 27.11
C PHE A 67 12.51 -43.94 27.55
N ARG A 68 12.44 -44.21 28.85
CA ARG A 68 11.31 -44.79 29.57
C ARG A 68 10.97 -43.92 30.78
N ALA A 69 9.77 -44.09 31.31
CA ALA A 69 9.41 -43.49 32.58
C ALA A 69 10.41 -43.92 33.67
N GLY A 70 10.89 -42.95 34.46
CA GLY A 70 11.92 -43.12 35.49
C GLY A 70 13.35 -42.85 35.01
N ASP A 71 13.61 -42.80 33.70
CA ASP A 71 14.93 -42.45 33.18
C ASP A 71 15.24 -40.97 33.48
N VAL A 72 16.52 -40.65 33.71
CA VAL A 72 16.99 -39.28 33.97
C VAL A 72 17.78 -38.78 32.77
N PRO A 73 17.23 -37.85 31.98
CA PRO A 73 17.91 -37.30 30.81
C PRO A 73 19.17 -36.53 31.19
N VAL A 74 20.16 -36.62 30.30
CA VAL A 74 21.42 -35.88 30.37
C VAL A 74 21.67 -35.27 29.01
N ILE A 75 21.88 -33.96 28.96
CA ILE A 75 22.21 -33.23 27.74
C ILE A 75 23.68 -32.83 27.76
N ASP A 76 24.36 -33.02 26.64
CA ASP A 76 25.67 -32.46 26.37
C ASP A 76 25.47 -31.32 25.36
N PHE A 77 25.99 -30.11 25.62
CA PHE A 77 25.71 -28.91 24.84
C PHE A 77 26.91 -27.96 24.77
N THR A 78 26.89 -27.00 23.85
CA THR A 78 27.88 -25.92 23.78
C THR A 78 27.22 -24.55 23.86
N VAL A 79 27.99 -23.58 24.34
CA VAL A 79 27.60 -22.17 24.35
C VAL A 79 28.75 -21.38 23.76
N LYS A 80 28.47 -20.63 22.69
CA LYS A 80 29.45 -19.88 21.91
C LYS A 80 28.96 -18.47 21.64
N LYS A 81 29.91 -17.58 21.41
CA LYS A 81 29.70 -16.27 20.82
C LYS A 81 29.41 -16.42 19.33
N GLY A 82 28.86 -15.38 18.70
CA GLY A 82 28.57 -15.34 17.27
C GLY A 82 29.79 -15.50 16.37
N ASP A 83 31.00 -15.21 16.88
CA ASP A 83 32.27 -15.46 16.21
C ASP A 83 32.83 -16.88 16.41
N GLY A 84 32.10 -17.75 17.14
CA GLY A 84 32.45 -19.14 17.41
C GLY A 84 33.32 -19.36 18.66
N VAL A 85 33.73 -18.28 19.35
CA VAL A 85 34.50 -18.36 20.60
C VAL A 85 33.63 -18.94 21.72
N ASP A 86 34.18 -19.84 22.54
CA ASP A 86 33.44 -20.41 23.67
C ASP A 86 33.00 -19.34 24.67
N TRP A 87 31.79 -19.49 25.19
CA TRP A 87 31.22 -18.62 26.22
C TRP A 87 31.02 -19.39 27.51
N LEU A 88 31.48 -18.82 28.63
CA LEU A 88 31.21 -19.37 29.95
C LEU A 88 29.71 -19.34 30.28
N LEU A 89 29.16 -20.50 30.61
CA LEU A 89 27.77 -20.66 31.06
C LEU A 89 27.44 -19.83 32.31
N ALA A 90 28.42 -19.56 33.17
CA ALA A 90 28.25 -18.73 34.36
C ALA A 90 27.95 -17.26 34.05
N ASP A 91 28.15 -16.82 32.80
CA ASP A 91 27.81 -15.46 32.38
C ASP A 91 26.31 -15.28 32.15
N PHE A 92 25.49 -16.33 32.08
CA PHE A 92 24.07 -16.24 31.71
C PHE A 92 23.16 -16.03 32.93
N ASP A 93 22.20 -15.12 32.79
CA ASP A 93 21.31 -14.66 33.86
C ASP A 93 20.02 -15.50 33.93
N SER A 94 19.51 -15.93 32.77
CA SER A 94 18.39 -16.88 32.66
C SER A 94 18.85 -18.16 31.99
N ASN A 95 18.38 -19.30 32.50
CA ASN A 95 18.73 -20.62 31.99
C ASN A 95 17.58 -21.58 32.25
N GLN A 96 17.13 -22.30 31.22
CA GLN A 96 15.99 -23.21 31.32
C GLN A 96 16.22 -24.48 30.50
N ALA A 97 15.88 -25.64 31.08
CA ALA A 97 15.78 -26.91 30.35
C ALA A 97 14.43 -27.60 30.61
N LEU A 98 13.85 -28.21 29.58
CA LEU A 98 12.52 -28.84 29.64
C LEU A 98 12.37 -29.97 28.63
N ILE A 99 11.30 -30.78 28.79
CA ILE A 99 10.92 -31.83 27.84
C ILE A 99 9.41 -31.82 27.62
N SER A 100 9.00 -31.84 26.35
CA SER A 100 7.59 -31.94 25.96
C SER A 100 7.42 -32.86 24.75
N GLY A 101 6.23 -33.42 24.58
CA GLY A 101 5.88 -34.30 23.47
C GLY A 101 4.60 -35.09 23.72
N PRO A 102 4.21 -36.00 22.82
CA PRO A 102 4.89 -36.34 21.58
C PRO A 102 4.78 -35.25 20.50
N THR A 103 5.65 -35.27 19.49
CA THR A 103 5.67 -34.31 18.38
C THR A 103 4.37 -34.29 17.55
N GLY A 104 3.54 -35.34 17.62
CA GLY A 104 2.20 -35.38 17.01
C GLY A 104 1.16 -34.49 17.69
N GLY A 105 1.38 -34.11 18.95
CA GLY A 105 0.54 -33.20 19.72
C GLY A 105 1.21 -32.95 21.06
N TYR A 106 1.97 -31.85 21.15
CA TYR A 106 2.82 -31.57 22.30
C TYR A 106 2.00 -31.50 23.59
N GLN A 107 2.53 -32.17 24.61
CA GLN A 107 2.10 -32.12 26.01
C GLN A 107 3.34 -31.88 26.88
N ARG A 108 3.14 -31.32 28.07
CA ARG A 108 4.24 -31.12 29.02
C ARG A 108 4.66 -32.45 29.65
N VAL A 109 5.97 -32.69 29.72
CA VAL A 109 6.53 -33.89 30.37
C VAL A 109 7.41 -33.51 31.56
N ILE A 110 8.53 -32.82 31.31
CA ILE A 110 9.35 -32.21 32.36
C ILE A 110 9.17 -30.69 32.24
N PRO A 111 8.65 -30.01 33.27
CA PRO A 111 8.48 -28.56 33.25
C PRO A 111 9.84 -27.85 33.17
N ALA A 112 9.85 -26.58 32.78
CA ALA A 112 11.07 -25.78 32.73
C ALA A 112 11.79 -25.74 34.09
N LEU A 113 13.02 -26.24 34.09
CA LEU A 113 13.94 -26.22 35.23
C LEU A 113 14.95 -25.10 35.05
N SER A 114 15.09 -24.23 36.05
CA SER A 114 15.99 -23.06 36.02
C SER A 114 17.36 -23.28 36.69
N ASP A 115 17.80 -24.53 36.73
CA ASP A 115 18.98 -24.97 37.48
C ASP A 115 20.14 -25.44 36.59
N VAL A 116 20.10 -25.14 35.29
CA VAL A 116 21.10 -25.56 34.29
C VAL A 116 22.47 -25.01 34.63
N VAL A 117 22.58 -23.70 34.89
CA VAL A 117 23.86 -23.05 35.24
C VAL A 117 24.43 -23.64 36.54
N ALA A 118 23.57 -23.98 37.50
CA ALA A 118 23.98 -24.51 38.80
C ALA A 118 24.44 -25.98 38.74
N ASN A 119 23.88 -26.78 37.83
CA ASN A 119 24.07 -28.24 37.80
C ASN A 119 24.80 -28.76 36.54
N ALA A 120 25.16 -27.89 35.60
CA ALA A 120 25.98 -28.27 34.45
C ALA A 120 27.47 -28.35 34.81
N THR A 121 28.17 -29.31 34.22
CA THR A 121 29.62 -29.48 34.37
C THR A 121 30.33 -29.11 33.08
N LEU A 122 31.36 -28.25 33.14
CA LEU A 122 32.23 -27.94 32.01
C LEU A 122 33.17 -29.12 31.71
N ASN A 123 33.18 -29.57 30.47
CA ASN A 123 34.01 -30.66 29.97
C ASN A 123 35.36 -30.15 29.43
N ALA A 124 36.31 -31.07 29.23
CA ALA A 124 37.66 -30.75 28.73
C ALA A 124 37.67 -30.17 27.31
N ASP A 125 36.66 -30.51 26.49
CA ASP A 125 36.46 -30.02 25.13
C ASP A 125 35.64 -28.71 25.07
N ARG A 126 35.39 -28.09 26.23
CA ARG A 126 34.62 -26.84 26.39
C ARG A 126 33.11 -26.97 26.12
N SER A 127 32.60 -28.19 25.96
CA SER A 127 31.16 -28.47 26.08
C SER A 127 30.70 -28.51 27.55
N TYR A 128 29.40 -28.49 27.78
CA TYR A 128 28.77 -28.62 29.08
C TYR A 128 27.90 -29.87 29.13
N THR A 129 27.91 -30.56 30.28
CA THR A 129 27.00 -31.67 30.56
C THR A 129 26.01 -31.27 31.65
N TYR A 130 24.71 -31.25 31.36
CA TYR A 130 23.64 -31.04 32.33
C TYR A 130 22.82 -32.31 32.51
N ARG A 131 22.62 -32.72 33.76
CA ARG A 131 21.73 -33.83 34.15
C ARG A 131 20.46 -33.23 34.71
N PHE A 132 19.31 -33.58 34.15
CA PHE A 132 18.02 -33.18 34.70
C PHE A 132 17.88 -33.64 36.15
N THR A 133 17.38 -32.77 37.01
CA THR A 133 17.15 -33.09 38.44
C THR A 133 15.87 -33.91 38.67
N THR A 134 15.00 -33.98 37.65
CA THR A 134 13.74 -34.73 37.69
C THR A 134 13.77 -35.88 36.67
N PRO A 135 13.43 -37.12 37.05
CA PRO A 135 13.27 -38.23 36.09
C PRO A 135 12.02 -38.04 35.22
N ILE A 136 11.99 -38.67 34.05
CA ILE A 136 10.81 -38.65 33.17
C ILE A 136 9.62 -39.28 33.92
N PRO A 137 8.47 -38.58 34.04
CA PRO A 137 7.30 -39.11 34.72
C PRO A 137 6.67 -40.28 33.96
N SER A 138 5.73 -40.99 34.61
CA SER A 138 4.95 -42.05 33.97
C SER A 138 3.69 -41.54 33.26
N VAL A 139 3.30 -40.28 33.51
CA VAL A 139 2.12 -39.63 32.94
C VAL A 139 2.45 -38.21 32.47
N TYR A 140 1.66 -37.65 31.55
CA TYR A 140 1.78 -36.25 31.15
C TYR A 140 1.46 -35.30 32.31
N ALA A 141 2.23 -34.21 32.39
CA ALA A 141 1.98 -33.13 33.34
C ALA A 141 0.84 -32.24 32.84
N ALA A 142 0.17 -31.58 33.78
CA ALA A 142 -0.84 -30.57 33.47
C ALA A 142 -0.27 -29.45 32.59
N PRO A 143 -1.03 -28.92 31.62
CA PRO A 143 -0.64 -27.73 30.88
C PRO A 143 -0.49 -26.50 31.80
N TYR A 144 0.02 -25.39 31.27
CA TYR A 144 0.06 -24.13 32.03
C TYR A 144 -1.36 -23.59 32.22
N HIS A 145 -1.63 -23.13 33.44
CA HIS A 145 -2.92 -22.55 33.85
C HIS A 145 -4.14 -23.45 33.60
N ASP A 146 -3.95 -24.77 33.72
CA ASP A 146 -4.94 -25.83 33.50
C ASP A 146 -6.25 -25.64 34.29
N THR A 147 -7.34 -25.26 33.59
CA THR A 147 -8.69 -25.20 34.14
C THR A 147 -9.61 -26.21 33.44
N ALA A 148 -10.87 -26.31 33.88
CA ALA A 148 -11.86 -27.17 33.23
C ALA A 148 -12.36 -26.63 31.86
N SER A 149 -11.80 -25.52 31.35
CA SER A 149 -12.21 -24.89 30.09
C SER A 149 -11.81 -25.73 28.88
N PHE A 150 -10.66 -26.37 28.94
CA PHE A 150 -10.13 -27.27 27.91
C PHE A 150 -9.87 -28.64 28.53
N GLY A 151 -10.03 -29.69 27.75
CA GLY A 151 -9.90 -31.05 28.27
C GLY A 151 -9.48 -32.07 27.23
N ALA A 152 -9.78 -33.34 27.49
CA ALA A 152 -9.45 -34.44 26.58
C ALA A 152 -10.04 -34.27 25.17
N VAL A 153 -11.19 -33.60 25.04
CA VAL A 153 -11.79 -33.30 23.73
C VAL A 153 -11.01 -32.24 22.94
N ASP A 154 -10.17 -31.46 23.63
CA ASP A 154 -9.31 -30.42 23.07
C ASP A 154 -7.88 -30.90 22.79
N GLY A 155 -7.60 -32.18 23.11
CA GLY A 155 -6.32 -32.83 22.91
C GLY A 155 -5.40 -32.79 24.13
N GLU A 156 -5.91 -32.38 25.29
CA GLU A 156 -5.16 -32.45 26.55
C GLU A 156 -5.06 -33.90 27.04
N LEU A 157 -3.84 -34.33 27.40
CA LEU A 157 -3.56 -35.71 27.83
C LEU A 157 -3.11 -35.81 29.29
N THR A 158 -3.35 -34.79 30.12
CA THR A 158 -2.94 -34.75 31.52
C THR A 158 -3.31 -36.03 32.26
N GLY A 159 -2.34 -36.59 32.99
CA GLY A 159 -2.52 -37.82 33.77
C GLY A 159 -2.62 -39.11 32.94
N GLN A 160 -2.64 -39.05 31.60
CA GLN A 160 -2.52 -40.24 30.76
C GLN A 160 -1.06 -40.70 30.66
N ALA A 161 -0.85 -41.98 30.42
CA ALA A 161 0.49 -42.55 30.24
C ALA A 161 1.19 -41.95 29.01
N LEU A 162 2.49 -41.73 29.11
CA LEU A 162 3.29 -41.25 27.98
C LEU A 162 3.22 -42.26 26.82
N ALA A 163 2.84 -41.77 25.64
CA ALA A 163 2.77 -42.58 24.44
C ALA A 163 4.18 -42.83 23.87
N ALA A 164 4.42 -43.99 23.29
CA ALA A 164 5.65 -44.23 22.55
C ALA A 164 5.72 -43.31 21.31
N GLY A 165 6.84 -42.65 21.09
CA GLY A 165 6.96 -41.66 20.01
C GLY A 165 8.18 -40.75 20.15
N THR A 166 8.17 -39.65 19.39
CA THR A 166 9.22 -38.61 19.42
C THR A 166 8.82 -37.52 20.39
N TYR A 167 9.75 -37.08 21.24
CA TYR A 167 9.63 -36.00 22.22
C TYR A 167 10.78 -35.03 21.98
N THR A 168 10.67 -33.82 22.50
CA THR A 168 11.66 -32.77 22.24
C THR A 168 12.19 -32.22 23.56
N VAL A 169 13.51 -32.12 23.66
CA VAL A 169 14.23 -31.49 24.76
C VAL A 169 14.57 -30.06 24.36
N GLY A 170 14.28 -29.09 25.21
CA GLY A 170 14.63 -27.69 25.00
C GLY A 170 15.68 -27.20 25.98
N LEU A 171 16.58 -26.32 25.52
CA LEU A 171 17.51 -25.51 26.30
C LEU A 171 17.39 -24.03 25.88
N ALA A 172 17.17 -23.13 26.83
CA ALA A 172 17.16 -21.69 26.61
C ALA A 172 18.10 -20.99 27.59
N LEU A 173 18.93 -20.06 27.10
CA LEU A 173 19.85 -19.24 27.89
C LEU A 173 19.67 -17.77 27.50
N ALA A 174 19.71 -16.85 28.48
CA ALA A 174 19.67 -15.41 28.23
C ALA A 174 20.74 -14.65 29.01
N TRP A 175 21.24 -13.58 28.42
CA TRP A 175 22.32 -12.75 28.92
C TRP A 175 21.94 -11.27 28.87
N HIS A 176 22.08 -10.59 29.99
CA HIS A 176 21.76 -9.19 30.17
C HIS A 176 23.04 -8.34 30.01
N TYR A 177 22.94 -7.25 29.27
CA TYR A 177 24.05 -6.33 29.08
C TYR A 177 23.51 -4.89 28.96
N THR A 178 24.42 -3.92 28.90
CA THR A 178 24.06 -2.52 28.78
C THR A 178 24.75 -1.86 27.60
N VAL A 179 24.04 -0.94 26.93
CA VAL A 179 24.62 -0.04 25.92
C VAL A 179 24.31 1.40 26.29
N ASP A 180 25.35 2.21 26.45
CA ASP A 180 25.24 3.58 26.97
C ASP A 180 24.48 3.67 28.32
N GLY A 181 24.44 2.56 29.08
CA GLY A 181 23.74 2.46 30.36
C GLY A 181 22.28 1.98 30.29
N GLU A 182 21.71 1.75 29.10
CA GLU A 182 20.40 1.11 28.92
C GLU A 182 20.51 -0.42 28.97
N GLU A 183 19.57 -1.13 29.59
CA GLU A 183 19.59 -2.60 29.68
C GLU A 183 19.04 -3.28 28.42
N HIS A 184 19.71 -4.34 27.99
CA HIS A 184 19.37 -5.17 26.84
C HIS A 184 19.53 -6.66 27.19
N ILE A 185 18.80 -7.52 26.49
CA ILE A 185 18.85 -8.98 26.63
C ILE A 185 19.17 -9.61 25.28
N ASP A 186 20.16 -10.49 25.23
CA ASP A 186 20.32 -11.46 24.15
C ASP A 186 20.07 -12.88 24.64
N ALA A 187 19.64 -13.78 23.74
CA ALA A 187 19.26 -15.14 24.11
C ALA A 187 19.69 -16.16 23.07
N GLY A 188 20.00 -17.38 23.52
CA GLY A 188 20.24 -18.56 22.69
C GLY A 188 19.27 -19.67 23.05
N ASN A 189 18.68 -20.32 22.05
CA ASN A 189 17.81 -21.48 22.24
C ASN A 189 18.34 -22.65 21.42
N ALA A 190 18.19 -23.87 21.94
CA ALA A 190 18.47 -25.11 21.25
C ALA A 190 17.39 -26.14 21.59
N VAL A 191 17.08 -27.01 20.64
CA VAL A 191 16.16 -28.14 20.83
C VAL A 191 16.75 -29.39 20.20
N GLU A 192 16.41 -30.56 20.74
CA GLU A 192 16.80 -31.86 20.19
C GLU A 192 15.68 -32.89 20.39
N ASP A 193 15.39 -33.67 19.34
CA ASP A 193 14.36 -34.69 19.38
C ASP A 193 14.90 -36.04 19.90
N VAL A 194 14.11 -36.72 20.72
CA VAL A 194 14.43 -38.00 21.35
C VAL A 194 13.27 -38.99 21.24
N LEU A 195 13.57 -40.28 21.34
CA LEU A 195 12.57 -41.34 21.32
C LEU A 195 12.18 -41.79 22.72
N PHE A 196 10.88 -41.93 22.97
CA PHE A 196 10.31 -42.51 24.18
C PHE A 196 9.56 -43.81 23.86
N GLY A 197 9.70 -44.80 24.73
CA GLY A 197 9.00 -46.08 24.67
C GLY A 197 9.65 -47.11 23.73
N ASP A 198 9.41 -48.39 24.03
CA ASP A 198 10.09 -49.51 23.35
C ASP A 198 9.60 -49.74 21.92
N ALA A 199 8.36 -49.33 21.60
CA ALA A 199 7.74 -49.53 20.30
C ALA A 199 7.98 -48.37 19.30
N ALA A 200 8.70 -47.31 19.69
CA ALA A 200 8.92 -46.16 18.83
C ALA A 200 9.79 -46.53 17.61
N ALA A 201 9.44 -46.06 16.41
CA ALA A 201 10.12 -46.47 15.18
C ALA A 201 11.33 -45.58 14.85
N ALA A 202 11.08 -44.33 14.45
CA ALA A 202 12.10 -43.35 14.08
C ALA A 202 11.73 -41.96 14.65
N LEU A 203 12.70 -41.05 14.73
CA LEU A 203 12.45 -39.66 15.07
C LEU A 203 11.57 -39.03 13.99
N VAL A 204 10.52 -38.34 14.42
CA VAL A 204 9.60 -37.60 13.55
C VAL A 204 9.51 -36.18 14.11
N ALA A 205 10.26 -35.27 13.50
CA ALA A 205 10.22 -33.86 13.86
C ALA A 205 8.85 -33.24 13.58
N ARG A 206 8.51 -32.19 14.32
CA ARG A 206 7.34 -31.35 14.05
C ARG A 206 7.76 -30.01 13.43
N GLU A 207 7.50 -29.82 12.14
CA GLU A 207 7.81 -28.57 11.41
C GLU A 207 6.61 -28.12 10.58
N VAL A 208 5.58 -27.59 11.26
CA VAL A 208 4.37 -27.03 10.63
C VAL A 208 4.60 -25.59 10.14
N VAL A 209 5.54 -24.89 10.77
CA VAL A 209 6.00 -23.55 10.42
C VAL A 209 7.53 -23.50 10.58
N LYS A 210 8.18 -22.56 9.91
CA LYS A 210 9.63 -22.31 10.01
C LYS A 210 9.91 -20.99 10.71
N GLN A 211 11.04 -20.91 11.40
CA GLN A 211 11.53 -19.67 12.02
C GLN A 211 11.69 -18.55 10.99
N ASP A 212 12.20 -18.88 9.80
CA ASP A 212 12.42 -17.91 8.72
C ASP A 212 11.11 -17.28 8.23
N ASN A 213 10.01 -18.04 8.22
CA ASN A 213 8.70 -17.53 7.84
C ASN A 213 8.21 -16.47 8.86
N CYS A 214 8.46 -16.68 10.16
CA CYS A 214 8.16 -15.67 11.18
C CYS A 214 9.06 -14.43 11.04
N ASN A 215 10.35 -14.64 10.75
CA ASN A 215 11.34 -13.57 10.66
C ASN A 215 11.21 -12.72 9.39
N GLU A 216 10.34 -13.08 8.44
CA GLU A 216 9.95 -12.19 7.34
C GLU A 216 9.44 -10.84 7.86
N CYS A 217 8.67 -10.88 8.97
CA CYS A 217 8.20 -9.68 9.67
C CYS A 217 8.94 -9.45 11.00
N HIS A 218 9.25 -10.50 11.76
CA HIS A 218 9.78 -10.34 13.11
C HIS A 218 11.29 -10.05 13.19
N THR A 219 12.04 -9.99 12.07
CA THR A 219 13.52 -9.89 11.94
C THR A 219 14.34 -10.87 12.79
N SER A 220 14.12 -10.85 14.10
CA SER A 220 14.35 -11.90 15.08
C SER A 220 13.11 -11.99 15.99
N LEU A 221 12.28 -13.02 15.80
CA LEU A 221 11.15 -13.32 16.70
C LEU A 221 11.66 -13.43 18.14
N ARG A 222 11.08 -12.67 19.06
CA ARG A 222 11.49 -12.61 20.46
C ARG A 222 10.28 -12.37 21.35
N HIS A 223 10.06 -13.24 22.32
CA HIS A 223 8.98 -13.13 23.32
C HIS A 223 9.49 -13.56 24.70
N HIS A 224 8.69 -13.27 25.73
CA HIS A 224 9.05 -13.46 27.14
C HIS A 224 10.35 -12.72 27.48
N ASP A 225 10.33 -11.39 27.36
CA ASP A 225 11.50 -10.51 27.56
C ASP A 225 12.70 -10.84 26.66
N GLY A 226 12.42 -11.47 25.53
CA GLY A 226 13.42 -11.81 24.51
C GLY A 226 14.23 -13.07 24.77
N ILE A 227 13.86 -13.87 25.78
CA ILE A 227 14.54 -15.13 26.12
C ILE A 227 14.19 -16.29 25.17
N HIS A 228 13.03 -16.21 24.51
CA HIS A 228 12.56 -17.22 23.56
C HIS A 228 12.50 -16.64 22.14
N ARG A 229 13.26 -17.26 21.23
CA ARG A 229 13.41 -16.83 19.83
C ARG A 229 13.33 -17.93 18.78
N ASP A 230 13.15 -19.19 19.19
CA ASP A 230 12.99 -20.34 18.30
C ASP A 230 11.56 -20.89 18.43
N VAL A 231 10.80 -20.95 17.33
CA VAL A 231 9.43 -21.51 17.31
C VAL A 231 9.34 -22.95 17.83
N ARG A 232 10.42 -23.74 17.69
CA ARG A 232 10.49 -25.11 18.22
C ARG A 232 10.58 -25.13 19.75
N MET A 233 11.09 -24.06 20.35
CA MET A 233 11.05 -23.86 21.80
C MET A 233 9.64 -23.49 22.27
N CYS A 234 8.95 -22.61 21.54
CA CYS A 234 7.62 -22.11 21.92
C CYS A 234 6.60 -23.25 22.13
N VAL A 235 6.59 -24.22 21.21
CA VAL A 235 5.64 -25.36 21.24
C VAL A 235 5.86 -26.33 22.40
N LEU A 236 6.98 -26.22 23.13
CA LEU A 236 7.22 -27.05 24.32
C LEU A 236 6.39 -26.56 25.53
N CYS A 237 5.99 -25.29 25.55
CA CYS A 237 5.15 -24.70 26.60
C CYS A 237 3.72 -24.42 26.11
N HIS A 238 3.57 -23.93 24.88
CA HIS A 238 2.28 -23.61 24.25
C HIS A 238 1.58 -24.87 23.70
N THR A 239 1.24 -25.78 24.61
CA THR A 239 0.70 -27.11 24.34
C THR A 239 -0.84 -27.15 24.27
N ALA A 240 -1.41 -28.28 23.85
CA ALA A 240 -2.86 -28.48 23.91
C ALA A 240 -3.37 -28.34 25.36
N GLY A 241 -4.50 -27.65 25.54
CA GLY A 241 -5.08 -27.36 26.86
C GLY A 241 -4.38 -26.25 27.64
N ALA A 242 -3.28 -25.66 27.14
CA ALA A 242 -2.66 -24.51 27.80
C ALA A 242 -3.59 -23.29 27.75
N GLU A 243 -3.67 -22.60 28.88
CA GLU A 243 -4.49 -21.41 29.08
C GLU A 243 -3.64 -20.21 29.44
N ASP A 244 -4.22 -19.03 29.27
CA ASP A 244 -3.70 -17.78 29.82
C ASP A 244 -3.79 -17.78 31.35
N ALA A 245 -3.05 -16.90 32.02
CA ALA A 245 -2.94 -16.88 33.47
C ALA A 245 -4.31 -16.75 34.18
N ASN A 246 -5.30 -16.14 33.52
CA ASN A 246 -6.67 -15.96 33.98
C ASN A 246 -6.75 -15.48 35.44
N ASP A 247 -5.91 -14.50 35.80
CA ASP A 247 -5.92 -13.92 37.13
C ASP A 247 -7.16 -13.02 37.28
N PRO A 248 -8.15 -13.37 38.13
CA PRO A 248 -9.35 -12.56 38.31
C PRO A 248 -9.06 -11.16 38.87
N ASN A 249 -7.88 -10.93 39.43
CA ASN A 249 -7.45 -9.61 39.93
C ASN A 249 -6.91 -8.70 38.82
N VAL A 250 -6.62 -9.24 37.63
CA VAL A 250 -6.14 -8.50 36.46
C VAL A 250 -7.25 -8.41 35.43
N ALA A 251 -7.89 -7.24 35.31
CA ALA A 251 -9.00 -6.98 34.40
C ALA A 251 -10.18 -7.98 34.44
N GLY A 252 -10.38 -8.67 35.57
CA GLY A 252 -11.44 -9.66 35.72
C GLY A 252 -11.11 -11.06 35.18
N GLY A 253 -9.85 -11.30 34.81
CA GLY A 253 -9.37 -12.56 34.24
C GLY A 253 -9.62 -12.68 32.74
N THR A 254 -9.05 -13.74 32.16
CA THR A 254 -9.13 -14.15 30.76
C THR A 254 -9.66 -15.58 30.69
N PRO A 255 -10.88 -15.85 31.21
CA PRO A 255 -11.39 -17.20 31.30
C PRO A 255 -11.51 -17.83 29.92
N SER A 256 -11.07 -19.08 29.79
CA SER A 256 -11.17 -19.86 28.56
C SER A 256 -10.42 -19.24 27.36
N VAL A 257 -9.34 -18.49 27.62
CA VAL A 257 -8.38 -18.05 26.60
C VAL A 257 -7.26 -19.09 26.49
N SER A 258 -7.23 -19.84 25.38
CA SER A 258 -6.18 -20.83 25.14
C SER A 258 -4.89 -20.18 24.67
N THR A 259 -3.77 -20.66 25.22
CA THR A 259 -2.41 -20.35 24.79
C THR A 259 -1.77 -21.51 24.01
N ASP A 260 -2.56 -22.50 23.56
CA ASP A 260 -2.13 -23.49 22.56
C ASP A 260 -1.58 -22.75 21.33
N PHE A 261 -0.37 -23.09 20.89
CA PHE A 261 0.36 -22.36 19.87
C PHE A 261 -0.46 -22.15 18.59
N ARG A 262 -1.24 -23.14 18.16
CA ARG A 262 -2.08 -23.03 16.95
C ARG A 262 -3.26 -22.07 17.12
N VAL A 263 -3.75 -21.89 18.35
CA VAL A 263 -4.89 -21.00 18.64
C VAL A 263 -4.39 -19.58 18.83
N MET A 264 -3.41 -19.41 19.72
CA MET A 264 -2.85 -18.11 20.08
C MET A 264 -2.31 -17.37 18.86
N ILE A 265 -1.50 -18.05 18.03
CA ILE A 265 -0.86 -17.41 16.88
C ILE A 265 -1.90 -16.92 15.87
N HIS A 266 -2.91 -17.73 15.53
CA HIS A 266 -3.96 -17.29 14.62
C HIS A 266 -4.80 -16.14 15.21
N ARG A 267 -5.20 -16.21 16.49
CA ARG A 267 -5.99 -15.15 17.15
C ARG A 267 -5.24 -13.82 17.15
N VAL A 268 -3.96 -13.83 17.52
CA VAL A 268 -3.11 -12.63 17.55
C VAL A 268 -3.02 -11.98 16.15
N HIS A 269 -2.83 -12.77 15.10
CA HIS A 269 -2.66 -12.24 13.73
C HIS A 269 -3.98 -11.92 13.01
N ASN A 270 -5.10 -12.53 13.40
CA ASN A 270 -6.41 -12.16 12.86
C ASN A 270 -7.02 -10.95 13.60
N GLY A 271 -6.73 -10.80 14.90
CA GLY A 271 -6.93 -9.58 15.69
C GLY A 271 -8.24 -8.83 15.44
N ALA A 272 -8.13 -7.65 14.82
CA ALA A 272 -9.25 -6.75 14.50
C ALA A 272 -10.33 -7.35 13.59
N HIS A 273 -10.03 -8.47 12.92
CA HIS A 273 -10.92 -9.18 12.01
C HIS A 273 -11.58 -10.41 12.67
N LEU A 274 -11.41 -10.60 13.99
CA LEU A 274 -12.12 -11.65 14.72
C LEU A 274 -13.62 -11.31 14.85
N PRO A 275 -14.53 -12.27 14.58
CA PRO A 275 -15.97 -12.13 14.86
C PRO A 275 -16.27 -11.61 16.26
N SER A 276 -15.64 -12.18 17.28
CA SER A 276 -15.84 -11.77 18.67
C SER A 276 -15.45 -10.30 18.92
N VAL A 277 -14.34 -9.83 18.35
CA VAL A 277 -13.85 -8.43 18.47
C VAL A 277 -14.82 -7.46 17.81
N LEU A 278 -15.51 -7.86 16.75
CA LEU A 278 -16.50 -7.04 16.03
C LEU A 278 -17.93 -7.19 16.57
N GLY A 279 -18.13 -7.99 17.63
CA GLY A 279 -19.44 -8.26 18.20
C GLY A 279 -20.35 -9.05 17.26
N VAL A 280 -19.78 -10.03 16.56
CA VAL A 280 -20.49 -10.96 15.69
C VAL A 280 -20.34 -12.39 16.23
N SER A 281 -21.43 -13.14 16.24
CA SER A 281 -21.52 -14.51 16.80
C SER A 281 -22.55 -15.34 16.01
N THR A 282 -22.88 -16.53 16.51
CA THR A 282 -23.89 -17.42 15.94
C THR A 282 -25.05 -17.67 16.92
N ASN A 283 -26.29 -17.57 16.44
CA ASN A 283 -27.49 -17.90 17.20
C ASN A 283 -27.65 -19.41 17.39
N PRO A 284 -28.48 -19.89 18.35
CA PRO A 284 -28.75 -21.32 18.52
C PRO A 284 -29.34 -22.03 17.29
N ASP A 285 -30.01 -21.30 16.39
CA ASP A 285 -30.52 -21.82 15.13
C ASP A 285 -29.48 -21.86 13.99
N GLY A 286 -28.26 -21.39 14.28
CA GLY A 286 -27.14 -21.35 13.35
C GLY A 286 -27.09 -20.12 12.44
N SER A 287 -28.00 -19.17 12.61
CA SER A 287 -27.95 -17.89 11.90
C SER A 287 -26.92 -16.92 12.51
N ARG A 288 -26.36 -16.03 11.69
CA ARG A 288 -25.48 -14.92 12.12
C ARG A 288 -26.17 -14.01 13.14
N ASN A 289 -25.45 -13.65 14.21
CA ASN A 289 -25.86 -12.68 15.22
C ASN A 289 -24.92 -11.45 15.22
N TYR A 290 -25.44 -10.28 14.84
CA TYR A 290 -24.67 -9.03 14.77
C TYR A 290 -24.79 -8.14 16.02
N GLU A 291 -25.60 -8.56 16.99
CA GLU A 291 -25.94 -7.79 18.19
C GLU A 291 -25.18 -8.28 19.44
N THR A 292 -24.14 -9.10 19.24
CA THR A 292 -23.33 -9.63 20.34
C THR A 292 -22.43 -8.53 20.88
N THR A 293 -22.19 -8.54 22.20
CA THR A 293 -21.24 -7.62 22.82
C THR A 293 -19.83 -7.94 22.33
N PRO A 294 -19.08 -6.97 21.78
CA PRO A 294 -17.69 -7.14 21.40
C PRO A 294 -16.84 -7.68 22.55
N LEU A 295 -15.97 -8.64 22.27
CA LEU A 295 -15.01 -9.21 23.22
C LEU A 295 -13.59 -8.92 22.76
N PRO A 296 -12.75 -8.27 23.59
CA PRO A 296 -11.39 -7.95 23.19
C PRO A 296 -10.50 -9.21 23.18
N ASN A 297 -9.52 -9.24 22.30
CA ASN A 297 -8.50 -10.28 22.21
C ASN A 297 -7.33 -9.96 23.14
N ARG A 298 -7.39 -10.43 24.39
CA ARG A 298 -6.43 -10.09 25.45
C ARG A 298 -5.73 -11.31 26.04
N PHE A 299 -4.46 -11.12 26.38
CA PHE A 299 -3.63 -12.06 27.13
C PHE A 299 -2.98 -11.35 28.32
N VAL A 300 -2.74 -12.08 29.41
CA VAL A 300 -2.10 -11.55 30.62
C VAL A 300 -0.75 -12.23 30.82
N ASP A 301 0.33 -11.44 30.92
CA ASP A 301 1.65 -12.01 31.17
C ASP A 301 1.88 -12.39 32.65
N GLY A 302 3.06 -12.96 32.94
CA GLY A 302 3.42 -13.43 34.28
C GLY A 302 3.56 -12.30 35.31
N GLU A 303 3.73 -11.08 34.85
CA GLU A 303 3.86 -9.85 35.62
C GLU A 303 2.51 -9.16 35.86
N GLY A 304 1.44 -9.65 35.22
CA GLY A 304 0.08 -9.13 35.31
C GLY A 304 -0.22 -7.97 34.36
N ALA A 305 0.61 -7.73 33.33
CA ALA A 305 0.32 -6.78 32.28
C ALA A 305 -0.62 -7.37 31.22
N ILE A 306 -1.49 -6.51 30.68
CA ILE A 306 -2.50 -6.89 29.69
C ILE A 306 -1.99 -6.53 28.30
N HIS A 307 -1.92 -7.54 27.43
CA HIS A 307 -1.60 -7.39 26.02
C HIS A 307 -2.89 -7.51 25.20
N ASP A 308 -3.33 -6.40 24.60
CA ASP A 308 -4.56 -6.33 23.80
C ASP A 308 -4.24 -6.32 22.30
N TYR A 309 -4.62 -7.39 21.61
CA TYR A 309 -4.42 -7.59 20.17
C TYR A 309 -5.69 -7.30 19.36
N SER A 310 -6.71 -6.67 19.94
CA SER A 310 -7.96 -6.35 19.25
C SER A 310 -7.79 -5.36 18.10
N ALA A 311 -6.70 -4.58 18.10
CA ALA A 311 -6.33 -3.66 17.03
C ALA A 311 -5.26 -4.23 16.08
N ALA A 312 -4.80 -5.46 16.31
CA ALA A 312 -3.80 -6.08 15.45
C ALA A 312 -4.43 -6.42 14.08
N SER A 313 -3.78 -6.00 13.00
CA SER A 313 -4.17 -6.34 11.64
C SER A 313 -2.95 -6.85 10.87
N PHE A 314 -3.16 -7.89 10.06
CA PHE A 314 -2.08 -8.51 9.30
C PHE A 314 -1.72 -7.63 8.08
N PRO A 315 -0.46 -7.20 7.91
CA PRO A 315 -0.07 -6.11 6.99
C PRO A 315 0.08 -6.53 5.51
N MET A 316 -0.43 -7.69 5.12
CA MET A 316 -0.07 -8.39 3.89
C MET A 316 -1.21 -8.43 2.86
N MET A 317 -0.99 -7.98 1.63
CA MET A 317 -1.97 -8.09 0.55
C MET A 317 -2.19 -9.57 0.14
N PRO A 318 -3.40 -10.00 -0.24
CA PRO A 318 -4.64 -9.23 -0.35
C PRO A 318 -5.46 -9.17 0.96
N SER A 319 -4.97 -9.73 2.06
CA SER A 319 -5.59 -9.56 3.39
C SER A 319 -5.49 -8.12 3.90
N ALA A 320 -4.48 -7.38 3.45
CA ALA A 320 -4.31 -5.98 3.79
C ALA A 320 -5.44 -5.16 3.16
N TYR A 321 -6.27 -4.65 4.06
CA TYR A 321 -7.32 -3.69 3.79
C TYR A 321 -6.71 -2.40 3.24
N THR A 322 -6.87 -2.14 1.93
CA THR A 322 -6.72 -0.77 1.40
C THR A 322 -8.07 -0.25 0.92
N ALA A 323 -8.67 0.61 1.77
CA ALA A 323 -9.90 1.40 1.62
C ALA A 323 -11.18 0.68 2.10
N TYR A 324 -12.00 1.19 3.04
CA TYR A 324 -12.39 2.54 3.46
C TYR A 324 -13.08 2.56 4.87
N LEU A 325 -12.54 3.31 5.83
CA LEU A 325 -13.30 4.02 6.88
C LEU A 325 -12.53 5.35 7.08
N PHE A 326 -13.11 6.55 7.04
CA PHE A 326 -14.25 7.04 7.81
C PHE A 326 -15.06 8.09 7.03
N ASN A 327 -16.33 8.27 7.40
CA ASN A 327 -16.90 9.62 7.46
C ASN A 327 -17.07 10.00 8.94
N ASN A 328 -16.93 11.28 9.28
CA ASN A 328 -17.13 11.79 10.63
C ASN A 328 -18.61 11.79 11.08
N THR A 329 -19.53 11.10 10.37
CA THR A 329 -20.98 11.24 10.57
C THR A 329 -21.77 9.94 10.73
N GLY A 330 -21.19 8.76 10.45
CA GLY A 330 -21.86 7.45 10.58
C GLY A 330 -23.09 7.23 9.67
N THR A 331 -23.33 8.09 8.68
CA THR A 331 -24.60 8.15 7.91
C THR A 331 -24.49 7.69 6.44
N THR A 332 -23.32 7.27 5.97
CA THR A 332 -23.12 6.79 4.59
C THR A 332 -22.10 5.66 4.60
N TYR A 333 -22.53 4.49 4.11
CA TYR A 333 -21.65 3.35 3.91
C TYR A 333 -20.70 3.68 2.76
N LEU A 334 -19.40 3.68 3.04
CA LEU A 334 -18.33 3.83 2.07
C LEU A 334 -17.52 2.53 2.00
N GLY A 335 -18.15 1.36 2.12
CA GLY A 335 -17.44 0.09 2.30
C GLY A 335 -16.38 -0.22 1.24
N THR A 336 -15.60 -1.25 1.50
CA THR A 336 -14.41 -1.61 0.72
C THR A 336 -14.77 -1.81 -0.75
N GLY A 337 -14.38 -0.87 -1.61
CA GLY A 337 -14.47 -1.08 -3.04
C GLY A 337 -13.42 -2.09 -3.45
N GLY A 338 -13.78 -3.37 -3.54
CA GLY A 338 -13.09 -4.46 -4.23
C GLY A 338 -11.59 -4.70 -4.04
N ASN A 339 -11.14 -5.93 -4.30
CA ASN A 339 -9.80 -6.48 -4.01
C ASN A 339 -9.35 -6.56 -2.54
N GLY A 340 -9.90 -5.74 -1.64
CA GLY A 340 -9.58 -5.77 -0.20
C GLY A 340 -10.29 -6.83 0.65
N PRO A 341 -11.29 -7.58 0.16
CA PRO A 341 -11.83 -8.68 0.98
C PRO A 341 -12.24 -9.95 0.21
N MET A 342 -12.41 -11.07 0.92
CA MET A 342 -12.97 -12.32 0.38
C MET A 342 -14.39 -12.10 -0.20
N PRO A 343 -14.89 -12.98 -1.10
CA PRO A 343 -16.25 -12.87 -1.65
C PRO A 343 -17.29 -12.71 -0.54
N ARG A 344 -18.22 -11.77 -0.71
CA ARG A 344 -19.36 -11.57 0.20
C ARG A 344 -20.22 -12.83 0.27
N ASP A 345 -20.85 -13.02 1.43
CA ASP A 345 -21.79 -14.10 1.65
C ASP A 345 -23.16 -13.85 1.03
N VAL A 346 -23.89 -14.94 0.75
CA VAL A 346 -25.31 -14.90 0.36
C VAL A 346 -26.13 -14.17 1.42
N GLY A 347 -26.91 -13.17 1.00
CA GLY A 347 -27.75 -12.35 1.88
C GLY A 347 -27.12 -11.02 2.31
N PHE A 348 -25.86 -10.75 1.93
CA PHE A 348 -25.19 -9.48 2.21
C PHE A 348 -26.00 -8.26 1.76
N ALA A 349 -26.59 -8.30 0.55
CA ALA A 349 -27.34 -7.19 -0.03
C ALA A 349 -28.50 -6.73 0.87
N ALA A 350 -29.10 -7.66 1.63
CA ALA A 350 -30.23 -7.41 2.52
C ALA A 350 -29.82 -6.84 3.90
N LEU A 351 -28.54 -6.81 4.24
CA LEU A 351 -28.05 -6.30 5.52
C LEU A 351 -28.20 -4.77 5.63
N THR A 352 -28.32 -4.29 6.87
CA THR A 352 -28.18 -2.85 7.17
C THR A 352 -26.75 -2.39 6.91
N LEU A 353 -26.53 -1.08 6.74
CA LEU A 353 -25.20 -0.54 6.46
C LEU A 353 -24.16 -0.93 7.53
N THR A 354 -24.50 -0.79 8.80
CA THR A 354 -23.62 -1.19 9.93
C THR A 354 -23.28 -2.68 9.91
N ARG A 355 -24.21 -3.55 9.49
CA ARG A 355 -23.94 -4.99 9.38
C ARG A 355 -23.08 -5.33 8.17
N LYS A 356 -23.26 -4.61 7.05
CA LYS A 356 -22.38 -4.72 5.88
C LYS A 356 -20.94 -4.33 6.22
N GLU A 357 -20.76 -3.28 7.03
CA GLU A 357 -19.43 -2.87 7.52
C GLU A 357 -18.79 -4.00 8.34
N LYS A 358 -19.49 -4.55 9.34
CA LYS A 358 -18.98 -5.68 10.12
C LYS A 358 -18.59 -6.87 9.24
N GLU A 359 -19.45 -7.27 8.29
CA GLU A 359 -19.12 -8.35 7.35
C GLU A 359 -17.86 -8.04 6.54
N ASP A 360 -17.73 -6.83 5.99
CA ASP A 360 -16.54 -6.39 5.26
C ASP A 360 -15.27 -6.44 6.11
N HIS A 361 -15.35 -6.07 7.38
CA HIS A 361 -14.23 -6.16 8.30
C HIS A 361 -13.81 -7.62 8.56
N LEU A 362 -14.77 -8.52 8.76
CA LEU A 362 -14.49 -9.95 9.00
C LEU A 362 -13.81 -10.61 7.81
N ARG A 363 -14.35 -10.40 6.61
CA ARG A 363 -13.85 -11.01 5.37
C ARG A 363 -12.53 -10.42 4.87
N SER A 364 -12.01 -9.40 5.56
CA SER A 364 -10.66 -8.84 5.37
C SER A 364 -9.62 -9.52 6.28
N GLY A 365 -10.01 -10.54 7.06
CA GLY A 365 -9.10 -11.29 7.91
C GLY A 365 -7.95 -11.98 7.17
N MET A 366 -7.06 -12.57 7.96
CA MET A 366 -5.86 -13.24 7.47
C MET A 366 -6.21 -14.47 6.62
N VAL A 367 -5.89 -14.42 5.33
CA VAL A 367 -6.07 -15.54 4.37
C VAL A 367 -4.79 -15.91 3.62
N ALA A 368 -3.69 -15.18 3.89
CA ALA A 368 -2.37 -15.46 3.30
C ALA A 368 -1.63 -16.57 4.07
N CYS A 369 -2.24 -17.76 4.19
CA CYS A 369 -1.75 -18.88 4.99
C CYS A 369 -0.28 -19.27 4.68
N SER A 370 0.15 -19.10 3.42
CA SER A 370 1.51 -19.39 2.97
C SER A 370 2.59 -18.53 3.65
N LYS A 371 2.21 -17.42 4.29
CA LYS A 371 3.14 -16.58 5.05
C LYS A 371 3.68 -17.24 6.31
N CYS A 372 2.95 -18.19 6.88
CA CYS A 372 3.45 -19.01 7.99
C CYS A 372 3.75 -20.44 7.53
N HIS A 373 2.89 -20.99 6.67
CA HIS A 373 2.93 -22.39 6.25
C HIS A 373 3.72 -22.64 4.95
N GLY A 374 4.41 -21.62 4.45
CA GLY A 374 5.24 -21.66 3.23
C GLY A 374 4.43 -21.79 1.94
N ASP A 375 5.12 -21.69 0.80
CA ASP A 375 4.46 -21.80 -0.51
C ASP A 375 4.18 -23.26 -0.89
N PRO A 376 2.92 -23.67 -1.07
CA PRO A 376 2.58 -25.03 -1.46
C PRO A 376 3.18 -25.47 -2.81
N ASP A 377 3.43 -24.54 -3.73
CA ASP A 377 4.00 -24.86 -5.05
C ASP A 377 5.53 -24.67 -5.14
N GLY A 378 6.14 -24.14 -4.06
CA GLY A 378 7.58 -23.90 -3.94
C GLY A 378 8.13 -22.77 -4.83
N THR A 379 7.26 -21.98 -5.47
CA THR A 379 7.69 -20.89 -6.37
C THR A 379 7.84 -19.54 -5.65
N GLY A 380 7.27 -19.39 -4.46
CA GLY A 380 7.39 -18.22 -3.61
C GLY A 380 8.74 -18.09 -2.88
N PRO A 381 8.99 -16.91 -2.27
CA PRO A 381 10.27 -16.61 -1.60
C PRO A 381 10.44 -17.34 -0.27
N LEU A 382 9.37 -17.89 0.30
CA LEU A 382 9.39 -18.62 1.57
C LEU A 382 9.52 -20.12 1.33
N THR A 383 10.45 -20.75 2.05
CA THR A 383 10.61 -22.21 1.95
C THR A 383 9.45 -22.91 2.67
N ALA A 384 8.85 -23.90 2.03
CA ALA A 384 7.83 -24.75 2.65
C ALA A 384 8.38 -25.45 3.91
N PRO A 385 7.69 -25.37 5.07
CA PRO A 385 7.88 -26.26 6.20
C PRO A 385 7.60 -27.71 5.77
N ALA A 386 8.35 -28.67 6.32
CA ALA A 386 8.23 -30.09 5.98
C ALA A 386 6.81 -30.65 6.22
N GLN A 387 6.04 -30.03 7.12
CA GLN A 387 4.66 -30.39 7.44
C GLN A 387 3.70 -29.19 7.32
N GLY A 388 4.02 -28.21 6.46
CA GLY A 388 3.19 -27.01 6.27
C GLY A 388 1.77 -27.33 5.81
N ASP A 389 1.59 -28.41 5.04
CA ASP A 389 0.29 -28.82 4.53
C ASP A 389 -0.71 -29.26 5.62
N LEU A 390 -0.26 -29.52 6.85
CA LEU A 390 -1.15 -29.80 7.98
C LEU A 390 -2.14 -28.65 8.26
N ALA A 391 -1.82 -27.41 7.82
CA ALA A 391 -2.75 -26.29 7.91
C ALA A 391 -4.01 -26.47 7.04
N TYR A 392 -3.92 -27.27 5.97
CA TYR A 392 -5.01 -27.51 5.03
C TYR A 392 -5.61 -28.91 5.17
N ASP A 393 -4.76 -29.88 5.47
CA ASP A 393 -5.11 -31.30 5.41
C ASP A 393 -5.64 -31.85 6.74
N ASN A 394 -5.57 -31.06 7.81
CA ASN A 394 -5.98 -31.47 9.16
C ASN A 394 -6.85 -30.40 9.87
N PRO A 395 -8.07 -30.12 9.35
CA PRO A 395 -8.99 -29.17 9.97
C PRO A 395 -9.44 -29.66 11.35
N GLN A 396 -9.35 -28.79 12.36
CA GLN A 396 -9.70 -29.09 13.75
C GLN A 396 -10.42 -27.91 14.40
N ARG A 397 -11.29 -28.18 15.38
CA ARG A 397 -12.05 -27.14 16.11
C ARG A 397 -11.14 -26.03 16.65
N GLN A 398 -9.97 -26.38 17.14
CA GLN A 398 -9.01 -25.44 17.73
C GLN A 398 -8.39 -24.52 16.68
N SER A 399 -7.93 -25.07 15.55
CA SER A 399 -7.33 -24.25 14.48
C SER A 399 -8.39 -23.42 13.76
N CYS A 400 -9.54 -24.00 13.39
CA CYS A 400 -10.59 -23.25 12.68
C CYS A 400 -11.24 -22.19 13.59
N GLY A 401 -11.57 -22.56 14.83
CA GLY A 401 -12.20 -21.67 15.82
C GLY A 401 -11.29 -20.56 16.35
N SER A 402 -10.01 -20.58 16.01
CA SER A 402 -9.09 -19.48 16.33
C SER A 402 -9.35 -18.22 15.49
N CYS A 403 -9.83 -18.37 14.25
CA CYS A 403 -10.28 -17.25 13.40
C CYS A 403 -11.80 -17.18 13.30
N HIS A 404 -12.47 -18.34 13.18
CA HIS A 404 -13.93 -18.46 13.17
C HIS A 404 -14.47 -18.61 14.60
N ASP A 405 -14.19 -17.62 15.44
CA ASP A 405 -14.51 -17.67 16.87
C ASP A 405 -15.97 -17.31 17.21
N ASP A 406 -16.79 -17.13 16.18
CA ASP A 406 -18.25 -17.09 16.22
C ASP A 406 -18.91 -18.46 16.17
N VAL A 407 -18.17 -19.52 15.83
CA VAL A 407 -18.69 -20.88 15.74
C VAL A 407 -18.90 -21.48 17.13
N HIS A 408 -20.16 -21.72 17.46
CA HIS A 408 -20.55 -22.48 18.66
C HIS A 408 -20.68 -23.95 18.31
N TRP A 409 -19.69 -24.76 18.67
CA TRP A 409 -19.59 -26.17 18.27
C TRP A 409 -20.79 -27.07 18.66
N GLY A 410 -21.59 -26.66 19.65
CA GLY A 410 -22.83 -27.35 20.05
C GLY A 410 -24.08 -26.98 19.22
N ASN A 411 -23.98 -25.98 18.35
CA ASN A 411 -25.07 -25.46 17.52
C ASN A 411 -24.79 -25.74 16.03
N PRO A 412 -25.82 -25.71 15.16
CA PRO A 412 -25.58 -25.58 13.73
C PRO A 412 -24.89 -24.24 13.40
N TYR A 413 -24.23 -24.16 12.26
CA TYR A 413 -23.64 -22.93 11.70
C TYR A 413 -24.02 -22.82 10.23
N THR A 414 -24.71 -21.75 9.83
CA THR A 414 -25.21 -21.58 8.46
C THR A 414 -24.59 -20.37 7.78
N ALA A 415 -23.91 -20.61 6.66
CA ALA A 415 -23.33 -19.58 5.79
C ALA A 415 -23.43 -20.01 4.32
N ASN A 416 -23.60 -19.06 3.40
CA ASN A 416 -23.65 -19.33 1.95
C ASN A 416 -24.65 -20.43 1.52
N SER A 417 -25.82 -20.46 2.17
CA SER A 417 -26.86 -21.48 1.97
C SER A 417 -26.43 -22.92 2.31
N GLN A 418 -25.35 -23.08 3.07
CA GLN A 418 -24.87 -24.35 3.59
C GLN A 418 -24.94 -24.33 5.11
N THR A 419 -25.23 -25.48 5.72
CA THR A 419 -25.33 -25.61 7.18
C THR A 419 -24.40 -26.72 7.65
N MET A 420 -23.42 -26.35 8.47
CA MET A 420 -22.65 -27.29 9.27
C MET A 420 -23.49 -27.68 10.50
N THR A 421 -23.67 -28.97 10.74
CA THR A 421 -24.32 -29.46 11.97
C THR A 421 -23.39 -29.30 13.18
N ALA A 422 -23.95 -29.38 14.39
CA ALA A 422 -23.14 -29.36 15.62
C ALA A 422 -22.02 -30.41 15.57
N GLN A 423 -20.79 -29.99 15.92
CA GLN A 423 -19.59 -30.82 15.89
C GLN A 423 -19.07 -31.04 17.31
N ALA A 424 -19.26 -32.25 17.84
CA ALA A 424 -18.81 -32.57 19.19
C ALA A 424 -17.27 -32.69 19.30
N ASN A 425 -16.59 -33.02 18.21
CA ASN A 425 -15.14 -33.29 18.17
C ASN A 425 -14.61 -33.12 16.73
N ASN A 426 -13.33 -33.49 16.51
CA ASN A 426 -12.62 -33.29 15.24
C ASN A 426 -12.83 -34.44 14.21
N SER A 427 -13.64 -35.47 14.49
CA SER A 427 -13.65 -36.71 13.67
C SER A 427 -14.25 -36.54 12.28
N ASN A 428 -15.13 -35.56 12.09
CA ASN A 428 -15.94 -35.44 10.86
C ASN A 428 -15.53 -34.24 9.99
N CYS A 429 -14.53 -33.45 10.39
CA CYS A 429 -14.17 -32.21 9.71
C CYS A 429 -13.84 -32.45 8.22
N THR A 430 -13.06 -33.51 7.93
CA THR A 430 -12.63 -33.86 6.56
C THR A 430 -13.73 -34.48 5.71
N GLU A 431 -14.89 -34.82 6.27
CA GLU A 431 -16.03 -35.33 5.49
C GLU A 431 -16.69 -34.21 4.66
N CYS A 432 -16.57 -32.95 5.10
CA CYS A 432 -17.12 -31.78 4.42
C CYS A 432 -16.03 -30.81 3.96
N HIS A 433 -14.99 -30.63 4.78
CA HIS A 433 -13.80 -29.84 4.43
C HIS A 433 -12.75 -30.77 3.81
N GLU A 434 -12.99 -31.15 2.56
CA GLU A 434 -12.16 -32.11 1.85
C GLU A 434 -10.70 -31.65 1.76
N VAL A 435 -9.80 -32.63 1.84
CA VAL A 435 -8.35 -32.44 1.75
C VAL A 435 -7.92 -32.40 0.28
N GLY A 436 -7.00 -31.50 -0.06
CA GLY A 436 -6.48 -31.31 -1.42
C GLY A 436 -7.04 -30.08 -2.13
N SER A 437 -6.73 -29.96 -3.43
CA SER A 437 -7.15 -28.82 -4.27
C SER A 437 -8.35 -29.19 -5.16
N GLY A 438 -9.22 -28.22 -5.42
CA GLY A 438 -10.41 -28.33 -6.26
C GLY A 438 -11.73 -28.50 -5.50
N ALA A 439 -11.70 -28.51 -4.17
CA ALA A 439 -12.88 -28.66 -3.32
C ALA A 439 -13.29 -27.29 -2.75
N ALA A 440 -14.48 -26.80 -3.12
CA ALA A 440 -14.92 -25.45 -2.75
C ALA A 440 -14.98 -25.18 -1.23
N LEU A 441 -15.14 -26.23 -0.40
CA LEU A 441 -15.15 -26.15 1.06
C LEU A 441 -13.84 -26.61 1.72
N GLY A 442 -12.88 -27.09 0.94
CA GLY A 442 -11.55 -27.41 1.44
C GLY A 442 -10.84 -26.14 1.91
N ALA A 443 -10.11 -26.22 3.03
CA ALA A 443 -9.46 -25.05 3.64
C ALA A 443 -8.53 -24.32 2.66
N ARG A 444 -7.88 -25.05 1.74
CA ARG A 444 -6.96 -24.47 0.75
C ARG A 444 -7.66 -23.54 -0.25
N ASP A 445 -8.79 -23.98 -0.83
CA ASP A 445 -9.49 -23.22 -1.86
C ASP A 445 -10.41 -22.16 -1.25
N ALA A 446 -11.06 -22.46 -0.12
CA ALA A 446 -11.94 -21.53 0.56
C ALA A 446 -11.20 -20.28 1.08
N HIS A 447 -9.92 -20.40 1.45
CA HIS A 447 -9.07 -19.28 1.86
C HIS A 447 -8.23 -18.70 0.70
N ARG A 448 -8.42 -19.16 -0.55
CA ARG A 448 -7.71 -18.59 -1.70
C ARG A 448 -8.41 -17.32 -2.17
N HIS A 449 -7.78 -16.17 -1.93
CA HIS A 449 -8.30 -14.90 -2.39
C HIS A 449 -8.53 -14.86 -3.92
N PRO A 450 -9.63 -14.29 -4.43
CA PRO A 450 -9.94 -14.29 -5.87
C PRO A 450 -8.88 -13.66 -6.77
N TYR A 451 -8.17 -12.64 -6.29
CA TYR A 451 -7.03 -12.06 -7.00
C TYR A 451 -5.90 -13.07 -7.25
N SER A 452 -5.70 -14.03 -6.34
CA SER A 452 -4.65 -15.04 -6.43
C SER A 452 -5.12 -16.33 -7.12
N ASN A 453 -6.37 -16.36 -7.62
CA ASN A 453 -6.95 -17.52 -8.29
C ASN A 453 -6.86 -17.36 -9.82
N PRO A 454 -6.09 -18.20 -10.54
CA PRO A 454 -5.92 -18.07 -11.99
C PRO A 454 -7.21 -18.29 -12.80
N ALA A 455 -8.22 -18.95 -12.23
CA ALA A 455 -9.54 -19.06 -12.86
C ALA A 455 -10.26 -17.68 -12.93
N PHE A 456 -9.96 -16.79 -11.98
CA PHE A 456 -10.56 -15.46 -11.89
C PHE A 456 -9.61 -14.33 -12.29
N ASN A 457 -8.31 -14.51 -12.12
CA ASN A 457 -7.29 -13.55 -12.51
C ASN A 457 -6.28 -14.24 -13.43
N THR A 458 -6.44 -14.06 -14.75
CA THR A 458 -5.50 -14.61 -15.74
C THR A 458 -4.18 -13.83 -15.81
N GLY A 459 -4.07 -12.75 -15.04
CA GLY A 459 -2.97 -11.81 -15.07
C GLY A 459 -2.96 -10.89 -16.28
N ILE A 460 -2.16 -9.83 -16.16
CA ILE A 460 -1.90 -8.85 -17.20
C ILE A 460 -0.41 -8.51 -17.11
N ASN A 461 0.29 -8.56 -18.22
CA ASN A 461 1.70 -8.22 -18.33
C ASN A 461 1.84 -7.17 -19.41
N VAL A 462 2.25 -5.96 -19.02
CA VAL A 462 2.57 -4.88 -19.94
C VAL A 462 4.08 -4.80 -20.08
N THR A 463 4.59 -4.58 -21.28
CA THR A 463 6.03 -4.38 -21.51
C THR A 463 6.23 -3.23 -22.49
N VAL A 464 7.07 -2.26 -22.13
CA VAL A 464 7.43 -1.15 -23.03
C VAL A 464 8.56 -1.60 -23.96
N THR A 465 8.22 -1.93 -25.20
CA THR A 465 9.15 -2.49 -26.20
C THR A 465 9.89 -1.43 -27.00
N GLY A 466 9.32 -0.23 -27.14
CA GLY A 466 9.88 0.86 -27.96
C GLY A 466 9.55 2.24 -27.40
N LEU A 467 10.46 3.20 -27.59
CA LEU A 467 10.14 4.63 -27.53
C LEU A 467 10.62 5.30 -28.81
N GLY A 468 9.81 6.21 -29.34
CA GLY A 468 10.09 6.93 -30.57
C GLY A 468 9.53 8.36 -30.54
N GLY A 469 9.79 9.11 -31.60
CA GLY A 469 9.42 10.53 -31.70
C GLY A 469 10.52 11.51 -31.29
N GLY A 470 11.65 11.02 -30.78
CA GLY A 470 12.83 11.84 -30.48
C GLY A 470 13.53 12.33 -31.75
N THR A 471 13.82 13.63 -31.82
CA THR A 471 14.48 14.29 -32.96
C THR A 471 15.90 14.77 -32.64
N GLY A 472 16.35 14.62 -31.39
CA GLY A 472 17.68 14.98 -30.94
C GLY A 472 18.80 14.03 -31.38
N GLY A 473 20.03 14.39 -31.01
CA GLY A 473 21.21 13.55 -31.28
C GLY A 473 21.05 12.15 -30.66
N GLY A 474 21.43 11.11 -31.40
CA GLY A 474 21.29 9.72 -30.93
C GLY A 474 19.84 9.22 -30.82
N GLY A 475 18.85 9.98 -31.29
CA GLY A 475 17.42 9.65 -31.13
C GLY A 475 16.84 10.12 -29.79
N ASN A 476 17.56 10.94 -29.03
CA ASN A 476 17.09 11.54 -27.80
C ASN A 476 15.86 12.41 -28.04
N HIS A 477 14.98 12.50 -27.04
CA HIS A 477 13.90 13.47 -27.07
C HIS A 477 14.42 14.88 -26.78
N VAL A 478 13.91 15.89 -27.48
CA VAL A 478 14.13 17.30 -27.19
C VAL A 478 12.78 18.02 -27.02
N ALA A 479 12.82 19.27 -26.56
CA ALA A 479 11.61 20.06 -26.37
C ALA A 479 10.76 20.13 -27.66
N GLY A 480 9.46 19.88 -27.55
CA GLY A 480 8.49 19.87 -28.64
C GLY A 480 8.26 18.48 -29.26
N ASP A 481 9.16 17.52 -29.03
CA ASP A 481 8.98 16.16 -29.52
C ASP A 481 7.75 15.49 -28.89
N PRO A 482 6.93 14.78 -29.69
CA PRO A 482 5.93 13.88 -29.14
C PRO A 482 6.61 12.62 -28.61
N MET A 483 5.98 11.94 -27.65
CA MET A 483 6.40 10.61 -27.24
C MET A 483 5.52 9.55 -27.89
N LEU A 484 6.13 8.67 -28.68
CA LEU A 484 5.51 7.45 -29.19
C LEU A 484 6.00 6.27 -28.34
N ALA A 485 5.08 5.52 -27.74
CA ALA A 485 5.38 4.33 -26.96
C ALA A 485 4.92 3.09 -27.71
N SER A 486 5.85 2.15 -27.90
CA SER A 486 5.54 0.80 -28.38
C SER A 486 5.53 -0.18 -27.20
N PHE A 487 4.55 -1.08 -27.17
CA PHE A 487 4.33 -1.96 -26.03
C PHE A 487 3.55 -3.21 -26.39
N ASP A 488 3.72 -4.25 -25.58
CA ASP A 488 2.98 -5.50 -25.67
C ASP A 488 2.09 -5.65 -24.44
N VAL A 489 0.94 -6.32 -24.58
CA VAL A 489 0.03 -6.65 -23.48
C VAL A 489 -0.33 -8.13 -23.56
N LYS A 490 0.02 -8.89 -22.53
CA LYS A 490 -0.15 -10.35 -22.48
C LYS A 490 -0.81 -10.80 -21.18
N ASP A 491 -1.38 -12.00 -21.14
CA ASP A 491 -1.77 -12.66 -19.88
C ASP A 491 -0.58 -13.41 -19.26
N ASP A 492 -0.78 -14.05 -18.10
CA ASP A 492 0.28 -14.81 -17.42
C ASP A 492 0.67 -16.11 -18.14
N THR A 493 -0.13 -16.56 -19.12
CA THR A 493 0.22 -17.69 -20.00
C THR A 493 1.10 -17.26 -21.17
N GLY A 494 1.27 -15.95 -21.36
CA GLY A 494 2.02 -15.36 -22.47
C GLY A 494 1.21 -15.13 -23.73
N ALA A 495 -0.12 -15.28 -23.69
CA ALA A 495 -1.00 -15.01 -24.83
C ALA A 495 -1.30 -13.52 -24.98
N ASP A 496 -1.40 -13.03 -26.22
CA ASP A 496 -1.69 -11.63 -26.51
C ASP A 496 -3.10 -11.24 -26.02
N LEU A 497 -3.18 -10.18 -25.22
CA LEU A 497 -4.42 -9.63 -24.73
C LEU A 497 -4.90 -8.49 -25.62
N GLN A 498 -6.16 -8.58 -26.02
CA GLN A 498 -6.84 -7.50 -26.69
C GLN A 498 -7.05 -6.31 -25.75
N ILE A 499 -6.47 -5.15 -26.07
CA ILE A 499 -6.51 -4.00 -25.17
C ILE A 499 -7.91 -3.40 -24.99
N SER A 500 -8.87 -3.66 -25.89
CA SER A 500 -10.28 -3.25 -25.69
C SER A 500 -10.98 -4.00 -24.55
N ARG A 501 -10.39 -5.09 -24.03
CA ARG A 501 -10.87 -5.78 -22.82
C ARG A 501 -10.44 -5.08 -21.54
N LEU A 502 -9.49 -4.16 -21.62
CA LEU A 502 -8.99 -3.42 -20.46
C LEU A 502 -10.06 -2.44 -19.98
N THR A 503 -10.20 -2.32 -18.67
CA THR A 503 -11.03 -1.28 -18.05
C THR A 503 -10.29 0.06 -18.05
N ARG A 504 -8.96 0.04 -17.93
CA ARG A 504 -8.11 1.24 -17.94
C ARG A 504 -6.71 0.92 -18.45
N PHE A 505 -6.11 1.87 -19.18
CA PHE A 505 -4.72 1.79 -19.63
C PHE A 505 -4.03 3.15 -19.49
N GLN A 506 -3.02 3.25 -18.64
CA GLN A 506 -2.44 4.53 -18.27
C GLN A 506 -0.97 4.62 -18.62
N MET A 507 -0.54 5.85 -18.91
CA MET A 507 0.85 6.19 -19.13
C MET A 507 1.17 7.46 -18.36
N ILE A 508 2.40 7.57 -17.87
CA ILE A 508 2.96 8.78 -17.27
C ILE A 508 4.44 8.88 -17.64
N VAL A 509 4.96 10.09 -17.76
CA VAL A 509 6.40 10.33 -17.92
C VAL A 509 6.88 11.24 -16.81
N SER A 510 7.93 10.78 -16.13
CA SER A 510 8.60 11.54 -15.09
C SER A 510 10.10 11.67 -15.35
N GLY A 511 10.70 12.74 -14.83
CA GLY A 511 12.15 12.93 -14.87
C GLY A 511 12.57 14.38 -14.65
N PRO A 512 13.88 14.65 -14.59
CA PRO A 512 14.99 13.70 -14.70
C PRO A 512 15.14 12.80 -13.46
N SER A 513 15.91 11.73 -13.55
CA SER A 513 16.09 10.76 -12.45
C SER A 513 16.71 11.34 -11.18
N THR A 514 17.48 12.43 -11.29
CA THR A 514 18.09 13.17 -10.18
C THR A 514 17.02 13.82 -9.29
N ASN A 515 16.05 14.50 -9.92
CA ASN A 515 14.87 15.04 -9.27
C ASN A 515 13.63 14.83 -10.15
N PRO A 516 12.93 13.70 -10.02
CA PRO A 516 11.81 13.38 -10.90
C PRO A 516 10.72 14.43 -10.81
N GLN A 517 10.26 14.93 -11.95
CA GLN A 517 9.11 15.83 -12.06
C GLN A 517 8.08 15.20 -12.98
N TRP A 518 6.81 15.57 -12.85
CA TRP A 518 5.80 15.15 -13.82
C TRP A 518 5.94 15.98 -15.11
N VAL A 519 6.28 15.30 -16.20
CA VAL A 519 6.56 15.98 -17.48
C VAL A 519 5.38 15.79 -18.41
N LEU A 520 4.89 14.55 -18.54
CA LEU A 520 3.67 14.23 -19.27
C LEU A 520 2.65 13.66 -18.28
N PRO A 521 1.41 14.17 -18.28
CA PRO A 521 0.43 13.84 -17.26
C PRO A 521 -0.05 12.41 -17.36
N ASN A 522 -0.52 11.88 -16.22
CA ASN A 522 -1.14 10.57 -16.14
C ASN A 522 -2.53 10.57 -16.77
N VAL A 523 -2.66 10.07 -18.00
CA VAL A 523 -3.94 10.00 -18.71
C VAL A 523 -4.25 8.59 -19.21
N ASN A 524 -5.54 8.27 -19.32
CA ASN A 524 -5.97 7.05 -19.99
C ASN A 524 -5.74 7.22 -21.50
N SER A 525 -4.95 6.34 -22.11
CA SER A 525 -4.54 6.54 -23.50
C SER A 525 -5.63 6.26 -24.52
N PHE A 526 -6.60 5.42 -24.16
CA PHE A 526 -7.60 4.90 -25.09
C PHE A 526 -9.02 5.15 -24.59
N ASP A 527 -10.00 5.17 -25.51
CA ASP A 527 -11.41 5.04 -25.16
C ASP A 527 -11.86 3.61 -25.42
N PHE A 528 -12.04 2.84 -24.36
CA PHE A 528 -12.60 1.50 -24.48
C PHE A 528 -14.14 1.52 -24.45
N ALA A 529 -14.75 2.68 -24.23
CA ALA A 529 -16.18 2.89 -24.27
C ALA A 529 -16.56 3.88 -25.38
N PHE A 530 -17.80 3.83 -25.84
CA PHE A 530 -18.32 4.89 -26.70
C PHE A 530 -18.43 6.19 -25.90
N ARG A 531 -17.86 7.27 -26.43
CA ARG A 531 -17.99 8.62 -25.88
C ARG A 531 -18.95 9.46 -26.69
N LYS A 532 -19.90 10.10 -26.00
CA LYS A 532 -20.83 11.07 -26.60
C LYS A 532 -20.08 12.35 -26.98
N SER A 533 -20.38 12.91 -28.15
CA SER A 533 -20.05 14.32 -28.40
C SER A 533 -20.86 15.19 -27.43
N SER A 534 -20.24 16.23 -26.87
CA SER A 534 -20.92 17.15 -25.97
C SER A 534 -21.23 18.47 -26.69
N PRO A 535 -22.45 19.01 -26.59
CA PRO A 535 -23.66 18.44 -25.96
C PRO A 535 -24.29 17.28 -26.73
N PHE A 536 -24.91 16.37 -25.99
CA PHE A 536 -25.64 15.20 -26.53
C PHE A 536 -27.13 15.30 -26.18
N THR A 537 -28.03 14.98 -27.11
CA THR A 537 -29.48 15.21 -26.91
C THR A 537 -30.30 13.96 -26.60
N GLY A 538 -29.90 12.78 -27.10
CA GLY A 538 -30.55 11.50 -26.75
C GLY A 538 -30.12 10.96 -25.37
N ASN A 539 -30.85 9.97 -24.85
CA ASN A 539 -30.47 9.27 -23.62
C ASN A 539 -30.32 7.74 -23.79
N GLY A 540 -30.25 7.27 -25.04
CA GLY A 540 -29.91 5.88 -25.32
C GLY A 540 -28.46 5.54 -25.00
N THR A 541 -28.15 4.26 -25.05
CA THR A 541 -26.84 3.69 -24.72
C THR A 541 -26.28 2.90 -25.89
N ILE A 542 -24.95 2.75 -25.90
CA ILE A 542 -24.27 1.78 -26.74
C ILE A 542 -23.44 0.90 -25.80
N ASN A 543 -23.59 -0.42 -25.90
CA ASN A 543 -22.85 -1.33 -25.04
C ASN A 543 -21.34 -1.33 -25.37
N ALA A 544 -20.55 -1.96 -24.49
CA ALA A 544 -19.13 -2.17 -24.75
C ALA A 544 -18.96 -2.98 -26.04
N PRO A 545 -18.19 -2.48 -27.03
CA PRO A 545 -18.00 -3.17 -28.29
C PRO A 545 -17.13 -4.42 -28.11
N SER A 546 -17.49 -5.51 -28.78
CA SER A 546 -16.58 -6.62 -29.01
C SER A 546 -15.82 -6.39 -30.32
N VAL A 547 -14.50 -6.53 -30.26
CA VAL A 547 -13.63 -6.32 -31.42
C VAL A 547 -13.20 -7.69 -31.93
N GLY A 548 -13.71 -8.11 -33.07
CA GLY A 548 -13.41 -9.39 -33.71
C GLY A 548 -12.00 -9.42 -34.32
N THR A 549 -11.53 -10.62 -34.65
CA THR A 549 -10.19 -10.84 -35.24
C THR A 549 -10.01 -10.22 -36.63
N SER A 550 -11.10 -9.92 -37.34
CA SER A 550 -11.09 -9.23 -38.64
C SER A 550 -11.15 -7.70 -38.53
N ALA A 551 -11.22 -7.15 -37.31
CA ALA A 551 -11.29 -5.70 -37.12
C ALA A 551 -9.96 -5.03 -37.48
N THR A 552 -10.06 -3.82 -38.03
CA THR A 552 -8.90 -2.97 -38.33
C THR A 552 -8.83 -1.82 -37.35
N ALA A 553 -7.61 -1.36 -37.03
CA ALA A 553 -7.43 -0.22 -36.14
C ALA A 553 -7.97 1.06 -36.80
N GLN A 554 -8.95 1.70 -36.16
CA GLN A 554 -9.62 2.89 -36.69
C GLN A 554 -10.42 3.62 -35.60
N THR A 555 -10.75 4.90 -35.81
CA THR A 555 -11.79 5.57 -35.01
C THR A 555 -13.14 5.33 -35.67
N LEU A 556 -14.10 4.79 -34.91
CA LEU A 556 -15.48 4.67 -35.32
C LEU A 556 -16.31 5.84 -34.78
N GLY A 557 -17.15 6.40 -35.64
CA GLY A 557 -18.19 7.36 -35.30
C GLY A 557 -19.57 6.76 -35.54
N VAL A 558 -20.47 6.88 -34.57
CA VAL A 558 -21.90 6.63 -34.75
C VAL A 558 -22.59 7.97 -34.88
N VAL A 559 -23.10 8.31 -36.06
CA VAL A 559 -23.68 9.60 -36.41
C VAL A 559 -25.17 9.43 -36.65
N PHE A 560 -26.00 9.93 -35.75
CA PHE A 560 -27.45 9.83 -35.89
C PHE A 560 -27.96 10.77 -36.98
N THR A 561 -28.75 10.24 -37.90
CA THR A 561 -29.39 11.01 -38.99
C THR A 561 -30.84 11.36 -38.66
N SER A 562 -31.46 10.61 -37.73
CA SER A 562 -32.80 10.89 -37.19
C SER A 562 -32.98 10.24 -35.81
N SER A 563 -34.21 10.18 -35.30
CA SER A 563 -34.55 9.50 -34.03
C SER A 563 -34.39 8.00 -34.06
N THR A 564 -34.40 7.40 -35.25
CA THR A 564 -34.28 5.96 -35.45
C THR A 564 -33.20 5.59 -36.46
N GLY A 565 -32.70 6.52 -37.28
CA GLY A 565 -31.64 6.28 -38.26
C GLY A 565 -30.28 6.78 -37.79
N PHE A 566 -29.23 6.01 -38.09
CA PHE A 566 -27.85 6.40 -37.84
C PHE A 566 -26.88 5.78 -38.85
N ASP A 567 -25.78 6.47 -39.09
CA ASP A 567 -24.66 6.01 -39.89
C ASP A 567 -23.51 5.63 -38.96
N ILE A 568 -22.84 4.52 -39.27
CA ILE A 568 -21.53 4.23 -38.72
C ILE A 568 -20.49 4.65 -39.76
N VAL A 569 -19.57 5.50 -39.33
CA VAL A 569 -18.42 5.96 -40.11
C VAL A 569 -17.15 5.43 -39.47
N GLY A 570 -16.22 4.90 -40.26
CA GLY A 570 -14.88 4.58 -39.81
C GLY A 570 -13.84 5.48 -40.47
N SER A 571 -12.75 5.80 -39.79
CA SER A 571 -11.66 6.59 -40.37
C SER A 571 -10.99 5.91 -41.58
N SER A 572 -11.14 4.58 -41.73
CA SER A 572 -10.58 3.79 -42.83
C SER A 572 -11.59 2.89 -43.54
N THR A 573 -12.88 2.92 -43.15
CA THR A 573 -13.92 2.05 -43.71
C THR A 573 -15.07 2.88 -44.28
N ALA A 574 -15.69 2.42 -45.37
CA ALA A 574 -16.83 3.12 -45.98
C ALA A 574 -18.03 3.20 -45.03
N PRO A 575 -18.74 4.34 -44.94
CA PRO A 575 -19.91 4.48 -44.09
C PRO A 575 -21.00 3.44 -44.35
N GLN A 576 -21.74 3.03 -43.32
CA GLN A 576 -22.92 2.17 -43.43
C GLN A 576 -24.08 2.69 -42.59
N SER A 577 -25.30 2.61 -43.12
CA SER A 577 -26.50 3.10 -42.46
C SER A 577 -27.27 1.98 -41.78
N PHE A 578 -27.83 2.28 -40.61
CA PHE A 578 -28.59 1.37 -39.77
C PHE A 578 -29.82 2.07 -39.20
N ALA A 579 -30.75 1.28 -38.65
CA ALA A 579 -31.92 1.80 -37.96
C ALA A 579 -32.19 1.04 -36.65
N ILE A 580 -32.61 1.79 -35.64
CA ILE A 580 -33.17 1.27 -34.39
C ILE A 580 -34.69 1.15 -34.51
N GLY A 581 -35.25 0.10 -33.90
CA GLY A 581 -36.70 -0.06 -33.78
C GLY A 581 -37.34 1.14 -33.07
N ALA A 582 -38.63 1.38 -33.34
CA ALA A 582 -39.36 2.48 -32.72
C ALA A 582 -39.77 2.13 -31.28
N GLY A 583 -39.28 2.89 -30.29
CA GLY A 583 -39.75 2.85 -28.91
C GLY A 583 -38.62 2.73 -27.88
N SER A 584 -38.85 3.26 -26.68
CA SER A 584 -37.87 3.18 -25.58
C SER A 584 -37.50 1.73 -25.26
N GLY A 585 -36.20 1.46 -25.12
CA GLY A 585 -35.67 0.12 -24.90
C GLY A 585 -35.45 -0.71 -26.16
N SER A 586 -35.80 -0.18 -27.36
CA SER A 586 -35.49 -0.84 -28.63
C SER A 586 -33.98 -0.98 -28.82
N GLN A 587 -33.54 -2.17 -29.21
CA GLN A 587 -32.13 -2.50 -29.38
C GLN A 587 -31.87 -2.94 -30.82
N THR A 588 -30.78 -2.43 -31.40
CA THR A 588 -30.25 -2.93 -32.68
C THR A 588 -28.82 -3.39 -32.46
N PRO A 589 -28.56 -4.69 -32.54
CA PRO A 589 -27.21 -5.22 -32.70
C PRO A 589 -26.65 -4.78 -34.04
N VAL A 590 -25.43 -4.25 -34.02
CA VAL A 590 -24.70 -3.77 -35.19
C VAL A 590 -23.35 -4.45 -35.23
N THR A 591 -22.97 -4.93 -36.41
CA THR A 591 -21.62 -5.37 -36.71
C THR A 591 -21.08 -4.57 -37.87
N TYR A 592 -20.01 -3.82 -37.64
CA TYR A 592 -19.36 -2.98 -38.64
C TYR A 592 -17.85 -3.13 -38.54
N ALA A 593 -17.20 -3.43 -39.67
CA ALA A 593 -15.74 -3.58 -39.76
C ALA A 593 -15.14 -4.52 -38.69
N GLY A 594 -15.80 -5.64 -38.42
CA GLY A 594 -15.36 -6.62 -37.42
C GLY A 594 -15.63 -6.21 -35.96
N VAL A 595 -16.29 -5.08 -35.71
CA VAL A 595 -16.67 -4.63 -34.37
C VAL A 595 -18.17 -4.82 -34.19
N THR A 596 -18.57 -5.44 -33.09
CA THR A 596 -19.98 -5.68 -32.75
C THR A 596 -20.36 -4.93 -31.49
N PHE A 597 -21.48 -4.21 -31.55
CA PHE A 597 -22.08 -3.51 -30.41
C PHE A 597 -23.59 -3.42 -30.62
N THR A 598 -24.32 -2.94 -29.61
CA THR A 598 -25.76 -2.80 -29.62
C THR A 598 -26.09 -1.37 -29.29
N VAL A 599 -26.84 -0.71 -30.17
CA VAL A 599 -27.42 0.61 -29.92
C VAL A 599 -28.79 0.41 -29.29
N THR A 600 -29.00 0.97 -28.10
CA THR A 600 -30.28 0.94 -27.40
C THR A 600 -30.89 2.33 -27.35
N GLN A 601 -32.12 2.47 -27.86
CA GLN A 601 -32.88 3.71 -27.75
C GLN A 601 -33.33 3.92 -26.30
N GLY A 602 -33.10 5.12 -25.76
CA GLY A 602 -33.59 5.49 -24.43
C GLY A 602 -34.99 6.13 -24.49
N THR A 603 -35.44 6.68 -23.36
CA THR A 603 -36.75 7.35 -23.25
C THR A 603 -36.83 8.67 -24.01
N THR A 604 -35.69 9.31 -24.27
CA THR A 604 -35.53 10.48 -25.13
C THR A 604 -34.85 10.02 -26.42
N ALA A 605 -35.54 10.20 -27.54
CA ALA A 605 -35.01 9.82 -28.84
C ALA A 605 -33.70 10.56 -29.15
N PHE A 606 -32.80 9.90 -29.86
CA PHE A 606 -31.64 10.56 -30.46
C PHE A 606 -32.11 11.65 -31.43
N ALA A 607 -31.32 12.70 -31.59
CA ALA A 607 -31.58 13.72 -32.61
C ALA A 607 -30.61 13.58 -33.78
N ALA A 608 -31.01 14.09 -34.95
CA ALA A 608 -30.08 14.27 -36.05
C ALA A 608 -28.83 15.02 -35.58
N ASN A 609 -27.67 14.55 -36.05
CA ASN A 609 -26.32 14.98 -35.69
C ASN A 609 -25.84 14.60 -34.27
N ASP A 610 -26.57 13.77 -33.50
CA ASP A 610 -25.99 13.18 -32.28
C ASP A 610 -24.81 12.29 -32.71
N ARG A 611 -23.71 12.30 -31.96
CA ARG A 611 -22.51 11.52 -32.30
C ARG A 611 -21.95 10.77 -31.11
N TRP A 612 -21.42 9.58 -31.39
CA TRP A 612 -20.54 8.85 -30.50
C TRP A 612 -19.25 8.49 -31.19
N TYR A 613 -18.17 8.42 -30.43
CA TYR A 613 -16.86 8.03 -30.92
C TYR A 613 -16.30 6.87 -30.10
N PHE A 614 -15.56 5.98 -30.74
CA PHE A 614 -14.87 4.85 -30.13
C PHE A 614 -13.59 4.54 -30.91
N GLU A 615 -12.53 4.16 -30.19
CA GLU A 615 -11.25 3.75 -30.79
C GLU A 615 -11.21 2.23 -30.93
N VAL A 616 -11.20 1.73 -32.16
CA VAL A 616 -11.06 0.30 -32.43
C VAL A 616 -9.59 -0.05 -32.41
N VAL A 617 -9.21 -0.92 -31.47
CA VAL A 617 -7.85 -1.45 -31.39
C VAL A 617 -7.91 -2.98 -31.38
N PRO A 618 -7.59 -3.65 -32.52
CA PRO A 618 -7.64 -5.10 -32.61
C PRO A 618 -6.55 -5.78 -31.78
N THR A 619 -6.67 -7.09 -31.58
CA THR A 619 -5.59 -7.88 -30.96
C THR A 619 -4.35 -7.84 -31.85
N ALA A 620 -3.20 -7.52 -31.26
CA ALA A 620 -1.91 -7.49 -31.95
C ALA A 620 -0.81 -7.93 -30.98
N ALA A 621 0.27 -8.49 -31.53
CA ALA A 621 1.45 -8.85 -30.74
C ALA A 621 2.14 -7.63 -30.12
N SER A 622 2.00 -6.46 -30.74
CA SER A 622 2.55 -5.20 -30.26
C SER A 622 1.69 -4.02 -30.71
N TYR A 623 1.67 -2.97 -29.90
CA TYR A 623 0.94 -1.72 -30.10
C TYR A 623 1.92 -0.56 -30.17
N THR A 624 1.54 0.53 -30.84
CA THR A 624 2.26 1.81 -30.79
C THR A 624 1.26 2.94 -30.74
N THR A 625 1.43 3.86 -29.80
CA THR A 625 0.57 5.04 -29.67
C THR A 625 1.36 6.24 -29.17
N ALA A 626 0.87 7.44 -29.48
CA ALA A 626 1.38 8.65 -28.85
C ALA A 626 0.84 8.75 -27.41
N VAL A 627 1.71 9.13 -26.47
CA VAL A 627 1.28 9.48 -25.11
C VAL A 627 0.30 10.66 -25.23
N PRO A 628 -0.93 10.59 -24.71
CA PRO A 628 -1.87 11.69 -24.84
C PRO A 628 -1.71 12.73 -23.72
N ARG A 629 -2.29 13.92 -23.92
CA ARG A 629 -2.45 14.96 -22.92
C ARG A 629 -3.78 15.67 -23.10
N ASP A 630 -4.46 15.95 -22.00
CA ASP A 630 -5.66 16.79 -21.98
C ASP A 630 -5.29 18.26 -21.79
N PHE A 631 -5.89 19.12 -22.62
CA PHE A 631 -5.79 20.57 -22.57
C PHE A 631 -7.17 21.13 -22.26
N VAL A 632 -7.29 21.96 -21.22
CA VAL A 632 -8.58 22.39 -20.68
C VAL A 632 -8.77 23.89 -20.87
N PHE A 633 -9.88 24.30 -21.45
CA PHE A 633 -10.27 25.71 -21.68
C PHE A 633 -9.24 26.56 -22.44
N GLU A 634 -8.66 26.01 -23.50
CA GLU A 634 -7.82 26.81 -24.40
C GLU A 634 -8.67 27.77 -25.22
N ARG A 635 -8.31 29.05 -25.23
CA ARG A 635 -8.86 30.02 -26.17
C ARG A 635 -8.24 29.81 -27.55
N ILE A 636 -9.02 29.31 -28.50
CA ILE A 636 -8.54 28.98 -29.86
C ILE A 636 -8.79 30.09 -30.90
N GLY A 637 -9.50 31.15 -30.50
CA GLY A 637 -9.71 32.34 -31.34
C GLY A 637 -11.00 33.07 -31.01
N ALA A 638 -11.34 34.05 -31.85
CA ALA A 638 -12.65 34.72 -31.83
C ALA A 638 -13.42 34.37 -33.10
N ALA A 639 -14.71 34.08 -32.95
CA ALA A 639 -15.58 33.75 -34.07
C ALA A 639 -15.82 34.97 -34.96
N THR A 640 -15.88 34.77 -36.26
CA THR A 640 -16.24 35.81 -37.24
C THR A 640 -17.73 35.82 -37.57
N GLY A 641 -18.47 34.80 -37.13
CA GLY A 641 -19.87 34.54 -37.53
C GLY A 641 -20.01 33.86 -38.90
N ALA A 642 -18.92 33.75 -39.67
CA ALA A 642 -18.84 33.03 -40.94
C ALA A 642 -18.28 31.61 -40.76
N VAL A 643 -18.19 30.87 -41.87
CA VAL A 643 -17.38 29.64 -41.90
C VAL A 643 -15.93 30.01 -41.62
N GLN A 644 -15.33 29.38 -40.62
CA GLN A 644 -13.99 29.71 -40.17
C GLN A 644 -13.34 28.48 -39.55
N THR A 645 -12.08 28.22 -39.92
CA THR A 645 -11.25 27.23 -39.23
C THR A 645 -10.52 27.90 -38.07
N LEU A 646 -10.63 27.34 -36.88
CA LEU A 646 -9.84 27.72 -35.70
C LEU A 646 -8.88 26.59 -35.35
N ALA A 647 -7.59 26.90 -35.34
CA ALA A 647 -6.55 25.95 -34.95
C ALA A 647 -6.46 25.83 -33.42
N ALA A 648 -6.04 24.67 -32.94
CA ALA A 648 -5.59 24.46 -31.57
C ALA A 648 -4.08 24.71 -31.48
N GLY A 649 -3.60 25.13 -30.31
CA GLY A 649 -2.18 25.28 -30.03
C GLY A 649 -1.43 23.96 -30.08
N ASN A 650 -2.05 22.87 -29.62
CA ASN A 650 -1.45 21.53 -29.58
C ASN A 650 -2.18 20.62 -30.57
N THR A 651 -1.41 19.96 -31.44
CA THR A 651 -1.95 19.14 -32.53
C THR A 651 -1.28 17.76 -32.62
N PRO A 652 -2.02 16.73 -33.08
CA PRO A 652 -3.42 16.77 -33.57
C PRO A 652 -4.46 16.76 -32.45
N VAL A 653 -5.66 17.27 -32.72
CA VAL A 653 -6.83 17.16 -31.84
C VAL A 653 -7.50 15.81 -32.06
N TYR A 654 -7.62 15.01 -31.01
CA TYR A 654 -8.21 13.68 -31.08
C TYR A 654 -9.73 13.78 -31.31
N TRP A 655 -10.23 13.04 -32.28
CA TRP A 655 -11.64 13.09 -32.67
C TRP A 655 -12.56 12.59 -31.55
N GLY A 656 -13.65 13.33 -31.30
CA GLY A 656 -14.59 13.01 -30.23
C GLY A 656 -14.09 13.27 -28.82
N ARG A 657 -12.84 13.76 -28.67
CA ARG A 657 -12.24 14.06 -27.36
C ARG A 657 -12.32 15.53 -26.98
N GLN A 658 -12.91 16.35 -27.83
CA GLN A 658 -13.06 17.79 -27.66
C GLN A 658 -14.43 18.19 -27.09
N VAL A 659 -14.46 19.31 -26.36
CA VAL A 659 -15.66 20.05 -25.98
C VAL A 659 -15.42 21.50 -26.34
N VAL A 660 -16.28 22.06 -27.19
CA VAL A 660 -16.17 23.44 -27.68
C VAL A 660 -17.18 24.30 -26.95
N TYR A 661 -16.73 25.48 -26.54
CA TYR A 661 -17.51 26.48 -25.85
C TYR A 661 -17.46 27.81 -26.62
N GLU A 662 -18.55 28.56 -26.56
CA GLU A 662 -18.57 29.98 -26.87
C GLU A 662 -18.75 30.77 -25.57
N ARG A 663 -17.95 31.81 -25.35
CA ARG A 663 -18.22 32.78 -24.28
C ARG A 663 -19.38 33.67 -24.70
N THR A 664 -20.57 33.39 -24.17
CA THR A 664 -21.81 34.08 -24.55
C THR A 664 -22.15 35.26 -23.64
N ALA A 665 -21.61 35.29 -22.41
CA ALA A 665 -21.81 36.38 -21.49
C ALA A 665 -20.62 36.55 -20.54
N LEU A 666 -20.47 37.77 -20.03
CA LEU A 666 -19.77 38.06 -18.79
C LEU A 666 -20.84 38.23 -17.71
N VAL A 667 -20.61 37.63 -16.55
CA VAL A 667 -21.58 37.59 -15.44
C VAL A 667 -21.01 38.40 -14.27
N GLY A 668 -21.88 39.10 -13.55
CA GLY A 668 -21.48 39.93 -12.42
C GLY A 668 -20.55 41.09 -12.79
N SER A 669 -19.95 41.70 -11.76
CA SER A 669 -18.93 42.74 -11.91
C SER A 669 -17.54 42.12 -12.01
N ALA A 670 -16.68 42.69 -12.85
CA ALA A 670 -15.27 42.33 -12.84
C ALA A 670 -14.59 42.83 -11.57
N SER A 671 -13.66 42.04 -11.04
CA SER A 671 -12.70 42.47 -10.02
C SER A 671 -11.28 42.42 -10.60
N THR A 672 -10.29 42.67 -9.77
CA THR A 672 -8.88 42.63 -10.12
C THR A 672 -8.08 41.80 -9.14
N THR A 673 -7.04 41.14 -9.63
CA THR A 673 -6.08 40.43 -8.77
C THR A 673 -5.35 41.42 -7.85
N SER A 674 -5.21 41.09 -6.56
CA SER A 674 -4.55 41.95 -5.58
C SER A 674 -3.02 41.77 -5.57
N VAL A 675 -2.53 40.61 -5.98
CA VAL A 675 -1.10 40.33 -6.21
C VAL A 675 -0.88 39.69 -7.57
N ALA A 676 0.39 39.66 -8.01
CA ALA A 676 0.77 38.95 -9.21
C ALA A 676 0.68 37.42 -8.99
N ALA A 677 0.26 36.71 -10.03
CA ALA A 677 0.35 35.27 -10.14
C ALA A 677 1.22 34.92 -11.35
N VAL A 678 1.99 33.85 -11.27
CA VAL A 678 2.86 33.39 -12.38
C VAL A 678 2.21 32.22 -13.10
N ALA A 679 2.57 32.03 -14.38
CA ALA A 679 2.19 30.84 -15.14
C ALA A 679 2.56 29.57 -14.36
N MET A 680 1.80 28.51 -14.56
CA MET A 680 1.83 27.25 -13.80
C MET A 680 1.24 27.26 -12.40
N GLN A 681 1.05 28.42 -11.76
CA GLN A 681 0.26 28.48 -10.53
C GLN A 681 -1.20 28.08 -10.79
N ARG A 682 -1.89 27.64 -9.75
CA ARG A 682 -3.28 27.18 -9.84
C ARG A 682 -4.25 28.09 -9.11
N TYR A 683 -3.83 29.29 -8.72
CA TYR A 683 -4.71 30.25 -8.08
C TYR A 683 -4.37 31.68 -8.46
N VAL A 684 -5.31 32.58 -8.22
CA VAL A 684 -5.07 34.02 -8.14
C VAL A 684 -5.60 34.54 -6.82
N VAL A 685 -5.08 35.67 -6.37
CA VAL A 685 -5.60 36.37 -5.19
C VAL A 685 -6.47 37.52 -5.66
N ALA A 686 -7.72 37.57 -5.21
CA ALA A 686 -8.67 38.62 -5.55
C ALA A 686 -9.71 38.73 -4.42
N ASP A 687 -10.25 39.92 -4.18
CA ASP A 687 -11.21 40.14 -3.10
C ASP A 687 -12.60 39.57 -3.45
N GLN A 688 -13.06 38.53 -2.75
CA GLN A 688 -14.36 37.90 -3.02
C GLN A 688 -15.53 38.87 -2.81
N SER A 689 -15.41 39.85 -1.92
CA SER A 689 -16.47 40.84 -1.67
C SER A 689 -16.75 41.73 -2.89
N THR A 690 -15.78 41.85 -3.79
CA THR A 690 -15.90 42.59 -5.06
C THR A 690 -16.23 41.69 -6.26
N LEU A 691 -15.94 40.39 -6.15
CA LEU A 691 -16.25 39.35 -7.13
C LEU A 691 -17.55 38.60 -6.77
N THR A 692 -18.59 39.33 -6.38
CA THR A 692 -19.85 38.76 -5.88
C THR A 692 -20.54 37.87 -6.91
N GLY A 693 -20.89 36.65 -6.51
CA GLY A 693 -21.64 35.69 -7.35
C GLY A 693 -20.82 34.50 -7.84
N VAL A 694 -19.48 34.62 -7.85
CA VAL A 694 -18.60 33.51 -8.22
C VAL A 694 -18.57 32.44 -7.13
N ALA A 695 -18.87 31.22 -7.51
CA ALA A 695 -18.87 30.03 -6.68
C ALA A 695 -17.96 28.93 -7.27
N VAL A 696 -17.72 27.89 -6.47
CA VAL A 696 -17.04 26.67 -6.92
C VAL A 696 -17.83 26.02 -8.05
N GLY A 697 -17.14 25.66 -9.13
CA GLY A 697 -17.72 25.11 -10.36
C GLY A 697 -17.94 26.16 -11.46
N ASP A 698 -17.97 27.45 -11.12
CA ASP A 698 -18.17 28.52 -12.09
C ASP A 698 -16.95 28.72 -12.99
N ARG A 699 -17.19 29.29 -14.17
CA ARG A 699 -16.16 29.62 -15.15
C ARG A 699 -15.79 31.09 -15.02
N VAL A 700 -14.51 31.38 -14.97
CA VAL A 700 -14.00 32.75 -14.95
C VAL A 700 -13.10 33.01 -16.15
N VAL A 701 -13.05 34.27 -16.57
CA VAL A 701 -12.08 34.79 -17.51
C VAL A 701 -11.09 35.69 -16.78
N LEU A 702 -9.81 35.48 -17.05
CA LEU A 702 -8.70 36.31 -16.61
C LEU A 702 -8.21 37.16 -17.77
N ALA A 703 -7.76 38.38 -17.47
CA ALA A 703 -7.17 39.31 -18.45
C ALA A 703 -8.06 39.50 -19.70
N ASN A 704 -9.37 39.64 -19.48
CA ASN A 704 -10.37 39.75 -20.54
C ASN A 704 -10.03 40.87 -21.54
N GLY A 705 -10.08 40.55 -22.83
CA GLY A 705 -9.81 41.48 -23.93
C GLY A 705 -8.33 41.73 -24.20
N THR A 706 -7.41 41.05 -23.50
CA THR A 706 -5.96 41.18 -23.70
C THR A 706 -5.39 40.00 -24.50
N SER A 707 -4.10 40.03 -24.81
CA SER A 707 -3.40 38.91 -25.44
C SER A 707 -3.22 37.70 -24.52
N THR A 708 -3.34 37.87 -23.20
CA THR A 708 -3.22 36.81 -22.18
C THR A 708 -4.58 36.36 -21.64
N GLU A 709 -5.67 36.67 -22.36
CA GLU A 709 -7.03 36.23 -22.00
C GLU A 709 -7.07 34.70 -21.85
N GLU A 710 -7.37 34.23 -20.65
CA GLU A 710 -7.48 32.80 -20.34
C GLU A 710 -8.71 32.48 -19.51
N TYR A 711 -9.12 31.21 -19.59
CA TYR A 711 -10.36 30.73 -18.99
C TYR A 711 -10.05 29.63 -17.98
N GLN A 712 -10.66 29.73 -16.81
CA GLN A 712 -10.46 28.79 -15.73
C GLN A 712 -11.81 28.37 -15.14
N GLN A 713 -11.82 27.23 -14.46
CA GLN A 713 -12.96 26.81 -13.63
C GLN A 713 -12.53 26.90 -12.18
N VAL A 714 -13.33 27.61 -11.37
CA VAL A 714 -13.09 27.76 -9.94
C VAL A 714 -13.27 26.40 -9.28
N ALA A 715 -12.23 25.92 -8.63
CA ALA A 715 -12.23 24.67 -7.89
C ALA A 715 -12.31 24.92 -6.37
N ARG A 716 -11.79 26.03 -5.84
CA ARG A 716 -12.02 26.42 -4.45
C ARG A 716 -11.94 27.93 -4.32
N ILE A 717 -12.66 28.45 -3.33
CA ILE A 717 -12.49 29.81 -2.85
C ILE A 717 -12.05 29.71 -1.39
N GLN A 718 -10.90 30.28 -1.07
CA GLN A 718 -10.36 30.35 0.28
C GLN A 718 -10.51 31.78 0.79
N THR A 719 -11.35 31.96 1.80
CA THR A 719 -11.60 33.25 2.46
C THR A 719 -10.98 33.34 3.84
N THR A 720 -10.54 32.20 4.36
CA THR A 720 -9.87 32.10 5.66
C THR A 720 -8.59 31.31 5.49
N ASP A 721 -7.55 31.70 6.22
CA ASP A 721 -6.31 30.96 6.30
C ASP A 721 -6.55 29.55 6.87
N ASP A 722 -6.05 28.52 6.21
CA ASP A 722 -6.36 27.12 6.54
C ASP A 722 -5.71 26.63 7.85
N VAL A 723 -4.74 27.38 8.37
CA VAL A 723 -4.01 27.05 9.60
C VAL A 723 -4.53 27.86 10.78
N SER A 724 -4.65 29.18 10.63
CA SER A 724 -5.03 30.10 11.70
C SER A 724 -6.52 30.40 11.76
N GLY A 725 -7.27 30.10 10.69
CA GLY A 725 -8.69 30.46 10.56
C GLY A 725 -8.95 31.96 10.42
N ALA A 726 -7.90 32.77 10.24
CA ALA A 726 -8.02 34.22 10.08
C ALA A 726 -8.67 34.58 8.74
N ASP A 727 -9.56 35.57 8.74
CA ASP A 727 -10.15 36.14 7.53
C ASP A 727 -9.06 36.79 6.65
N LEU A 728 -9.05 36.42 5.36
CA LEU A 728 -8.08 36.89 4.39
C LEU A 728 -8.49 38.25 3.77
N GLY A 729 -9.78 38.62 3.83
CA GLY A 729 -10.29 39.85 3.24
C GLY A 729 -9.87 40.03 1.77
N ALA A 730 -9.19 41.13 1.44
CA ALA A 730 -8.73 41.37 0.05
C ALA A 730 -7.65 40.39 -0.46
N ALA A 731 -7.19 39.48 0.41
CA ALA A 731 -6.25 38.41 0.09
C ALA A 731 -6.91 37.04 -0.11
N ASP A 732 -8.23 36.99 -0.36
CA ASP A 732 -8.91 35.73 -0.71
C ASP A 732 -8.25 35.06 -1.93
N ARG A 733 -8.20 33.73 -1.92
CA ARG A 733 -7.59 32.94 -3.00
C ARG A 733 -8.63 32.18 -3.80
N PHE A 734 -8.59 32.35 -5.11
CA PHE A 734 -9.42 31.62 -6.08
C PHE A 734 -8.56 30.56 -6.75
N PHE A 735 -8.77 29.32 -6.34
CA PHE A 735 -8.06 28.15 -6.83
C PHE A 735 -8.78 27.53 -8.03
N PHE A 736 -8.03 27.00 -8.99
CA PHE A 736 -8.49 26.53 -10.29
C PHE A 736 -8.18 25.05 -10.54
N GLY A 737 -9.03 24.38 -11.31
CA GLY A 737 -8.84 22.98 -11.69
C GLY A 737 -7.67 22.72 -12.65
N SER A 738 -7.17 23.78 -13.32
CA SER A 738 -6.01 23.76 -14.20
C SER A 738 -5.04 24.86 -13.83
N PHE A 739 -3.77 24.69 -14.17
CA PHE A 739 -2.78 25.74 -14.00
C PHE A 739 -3.02 26.93 -14.94
N LEU A 740 -2.55 28.10 -14.52
CA LEU A 740 -2.53 29.33 -15.30
C LEU A 740 -1.60 29.17 -16.50
N ARG A 741 -2.09 29.54 -17.68
CA ARG A 741 -1.26 29.54 -18.89
C ARG A 741 -0.31 30.72 -18.90
N TYR A 742 -0.74 31.88 -18.40
CA TYR A 742 0.01 33.13 -18.48
C TYR A 742 0.29 33.71 -17.10
N ASP A 743 1.35 34.50 -17.02
CA ASP A 743 1.57 35.37 -15.87
C ASP A 743 0.43 36.41 -15.80
N GLN A 744 -0.06 36.64 -14.59
CA GLN A 744 -1.08 37.63 -14.29
C GLN A 744 -0.47 38.69 -13.39
N SER A 745 -0.37 39.92 -13.87
CA SER A 745 0.12 41.03 -13.04
C SER A 745 -0.89 41.37 -11.94
N ALA A 746 -0.44 42.01 -10.86
CA ALA A 746 -1.38 42.64 -9.93
C ALA A 746 -2.25 43.66 -10.70
N GLY A 747 -3.56 43.65 -10.45
CA GLY A 747 -4.52 44.44 -11.20
C GLY A 747 -5.11 43.75 -12.44
N THR A 748 -4.70 42.51 -12.78
CA THR A 748 -5.32 41.72 -13.85
C THR A 748 -6.81 41.57 -13.58
N THR A 749 -7.65 41.74 -14.61
CA THR A 749 -9.10 41.54 -14.49
C THR A 749 -9.46 40.07 -14.29
N ILE A 750 -10.38 39.81 -13.36
CA ILE A 750 -11.04 38.52 -13.16
C ILE A 750 -12.56 38.74 -13.17
N GLN A 751 -13.30 37.90 -13.89
CA GLN A 751 -14.76 38.00 -13.95
C GLN A 751 -15.38 36.64 -14.25
N GLU A 752 -16.55 36.37 -13.68
CA GLU A 752 -17.38 35.23 -14.06
C GLU A 752 -17.80 35.32 -15.53
N CYS A 753 -17.89 34.18 -16.21
CA CYS A 753 -18.31 34.14 -17.60
C CYS A 753 -19.17 32.90 -17.91
N THR A 754 -20.10 33.07 -18.84
CA THR A 754 -20.91 31.95 -19.34
C THR A 754 -20.21 31.31 -20.53
N LEU A 755 -19.74 30.07 -20.35
CA LEU A 755 -19.23 29.24 -21.43
C LEU A 755 -20.31 28.26 -21.90
N SER A 756 -21.03 28.64 -22.96
CA SER A 756 -22.07 27.80 -23.56
C SER A 756 -21.43 26.73 -24.44
N THR A 757 -21.65 25.46 -24.12
CA THR A 757 -21.22 24.31 -24.92
C THR A 757 -21.87 24.34 -26.30
N ARG A 758 -21.09 24.08 -27.34
CA ARG A 758 -21.50 24.02 -28.74
C ARG A 758 -21.44 22.58 -29.23
N ARG A 759 -22.37 22.18 -30.09
CA ARG A 759 -22.59 20.78 -30.49
C ARG A 759 -21.90 20.47 -31.80
N GLU A 760 -21.12 19.38 -31.79
CA GLU A 760 -20.44 18.87 -32.98
C GLU A 760 -21.46 18.38 -34.02
N GLY A 761 -21.20 18.63 -35.30
CA GLY A 761 -22.07 18.30 -36.42
C GLY A 761 -23.20 19.31 -36.68
N SER A 762 -23.56 20.15 -35.69
CA SER A 762 -24.57 21.19 -35.85
C SER A 762 -24.05 22.62 -35.71
N ASP A 763 -23.05 22.85 -34.85
CA ASP A 763 -22.44 24.16 -34.64
C ASP A 763 -21.03 24.24 -35.25
N TYR A 764 -20.27 23.15 -35.16
CA TYR A 764 -18.92 23.01 -35.69
C TYR A 764 -18.68 21.58 -36.16
N THR A 765 -17.61 21.35 -36.93
CA THR A 765 -17.07 20.03 -37.23
C THR A 765 -15.59 19.96 -36.89
N MET A 766 -15.05 18.76 -36.68
CA MET A 766 -13.59 18.57 -36.63
C MET A 766 -12.97 18.95 -37.97
N ALA A 767 -11.84 19.67 -37.94
CA ALA A 767 -11.13 20.05 -39.16
C ALA A 767 -10.55 18.80 -39.85
N THR A 768 -11.20 18.32 -40.90
CA THR A 768 -11.00 16.98 -41.48
C THR A 768 -9.69 16.81 -42.25
N SER A 769 -9.05 17.90 -42.70
CA SER A 769 -7.86 17.80 -43.53
C SER A 769 -6.58 17.50 -42.76
N ASN A 770 -6.47 17.87 -41.47
CA ASN A 770 -5.24 17.66 -40.67
C ASN A 770 -5.46 17.50 -39.15
N ALA A 771 -6.70 17.41 -38.65
CA ALA A 771 -7.00 17.36 -37.21
C ALA A 771 -6.32 18.48 -36.40
N THR A 772 -6.17 19.67 -36.98
CA THR A 772 -5.47 20.80 -36.37
C THR A 772 -6.34 21.65 -35.46
N GLY A 773 -7.65 21.39 -35.41
CA GLY A 773 -8.64 22.21 -34.69
C GLY A 773 -10.07 21.92 -35.14
N ILE A 774 -10.89 22.96 -35.23
CA ILE A 774 -12.31 22.86 -35.59
C ILE A 774 -12.70 23.82 -36.71
N ASP A 775 -13.70 23.43 -37.50
CA ASP A 775 -14.36 24.26 -38.50
C ASP A 775 -15.71 24.73 -37.96
N LEU A 776 -15.86 26.04 -37.78
CA LEU A 776 -17.12 26.66 -37.37
C LEU A 776 -18.09 26.70 -38.55
N LEU A 777 -19.36 26.39 -38.30
CA LEU A 777 -20.42 26.53 -39.30
C LEU A 777 -20.98 27.95 -39.28
N ALA A 778 -21.37 28.44 -40.46
CA ALA A 778 -21.87 29.82 -40.63
C ALA A 778 -23.08 30.11 -39.72
N GLY A 779 -23.05 31.27 -39.05
CA GLY A 779 -24.16 31.75 -38.21
C GLY A 779 -24.40 30.96 -36.92
N ARG A 780 -23.53 29.99 -36.57
CA ARG A 780 -23.67 29.17 -35.34
C ARG A 780 -22.97 29.76 -34.12
N PHE A 781 -22.06 30.71 -34.35
CA PHE A 781 -21.33 31.45 -33.33
C PHE A 781 -21.54 32.94 -33.54
N THR A 782 -21.60 33.71 -32.45
CA THR A 782 -21.72 35.17 -32.52
C THR A 782 -20.39 35.77 -32.95
N ALA A 783 -20.41 36.70 -33.90
CA ALA A 783 -19.20 37.40 -34.31
C ALA A 783 -18.53 38.09 -33.11
N THR A 784 -17.20 38.06 -33.07
CA THR A 784 -16.30 38.54 -31.99
C THR A 784 -16.29 37.73 -30.70
N ASN A 785 -17.25 36.82 -30.47
CA ASN A 785 -17.23 36.01 -29.25
C ASN A 785 -16.02 35.05 -29.25
N PRO A 786 -15.30 34.95 -28.12
CA PRO A 786 -14.24 33.97 -27.98
C PRO A 786 -14.77 32.53 -28.06
N VAL A 787 -13.99 31.70 -28.76
CA VAL A 787 -14.19 30.27 -28.84
C VAL A 787 -13.13 29.61 -27.98
N VAL A 788 -13.60 28.76 -27.06
CA VAL A 788 -12.79 28.08 -26.06
C VAL A 788 -12.96 26.58 -26.24
N MET A 789 -11.90 25.80 -26.14
CA MET A 789 -11.92 24.37 -26.36
C MET A 789 -11.16 23.62 -25.27
N SER A 790 -11.78 22.57 -24.74
CA SER A 790 -11.09 21.53 -23.99
C SER A 790 -10.94 20.31 -24.89
N TYR A 791 -9.75 19.73 -25.00
CA TYR A 791 -9.48 18.67 -25.98
C TYR A 791 -8.28 17.80 -25.57
N ARG A 792 -8.12 16.67 -26.27
CA ARG A 792 -6.97 15.78 -26.14
C ARG A 792 -6.06 15.87 -27.35
N SER A 793 -4.75 15.84 -27.12
CA SER A 793 -3.72 15.83 -28.17
C SER A 793 -2.51 14.95 -27.77
N HIS A 794 -1.48 14.91 -28.61
CA HIS A 794 -0.19 14.32 -28.26
C HIS A 794 0.44 15.09 -27.10
N ALA A 795 0.88 14.37 -26.08
CA ALA A 795 1.79 14.87 -25.08
C ALA A 795 3.16 15.10 -25.72
N ARG A 796 3.79 16.21 -25.35
CA ARG A 796 5.10 16.63 -25.85
C ARG A 796 5.94 17.13 -24.69
N PHE A 797 7.25 17.13 -24.87
CA PHE A 797 8.17 17.79 -23.95
C PHE A 797 8.00 19.30 -24.05
N GLY A 798 7.10 19.83 -23.24
CA GLY A 798 6.57 21.18 -23.36
C GLY A 798 5.22 21.23 -24.08
N TYR A 799 4.66 22.42 -24.21
CA TYR A 799 3.35 22.62 -24.81
C TYR A 799 3.19 24.04 -25.35
N TRP A 800 2.22 24.26 -26.23
CA TRP A 800 1.83 25.59 -26.65
C TRP A 800 0.64 26.07 -25.82
N ARG A 801 0.69 27.32 -25.35
CA ARG A 801 -0.41 27.91 -24.56
C ARG A 801 -1.65 28.18 -25.39
N ALA A 802 -1.44 28.59 -26.64
CA ALA A 802 -2.47 28.96 -27.60
C ALA A 802 -1.96 28.76 -29.04
N PRO A 803 -2.82 28.90 -30.06
CA PRO A 803 -2.41 28.78 -31.46
C PRO A 803 -1.33 29.81 -31.83
N ALA A 804 -0.30 29.36 -32.54
CA ALA A 804 0.83 30.17 -33.00
C ALA A 804 1.70 30.83 -31.90
N GLU A 805 1.56 30.40 -30.64
CA GLU A 805 2.46 30.78 -29.55
C GLU A 805 3.86 30.13 -29.68
N THR A 806 4.81 30.58 -28.87
CA THR A 806 6.07 29.87 -28.70
C THR A 806 5.90 28.64 -27.81
N LEU A 807 6.71 27.60 -28.06
CA LEU A 807 6.72 26.39 -27.24
C LEU A 807 7.17 26.73 -25.82
N GLN A 808 6.40 26.29 -24.83
CA GLN A 808 6.76 26.36 -23.42
C GLN A 808 7.53 25.08 -23.03
N ALA A 809 8.85 25.17 -22.99
CA ALA A 809 9.76 24.07 -22.67
C ALA A 809 10.13 24.06 -21.18
N VAL A 810 9.12 23.98 -20.32
CA VAL A 810 9.25 24.05 -18.85
C VAL A 810 8.55 22.86 -18.18
N TYR A 811 8.92 22.56 -16.94
CA TYR A 811 8.15 21.63 -16.10
C TYR A 811 6.78 22.21 -15.77
N THR A 812 5.77 21.36 -15.79
CA THR A 812 4.39 21.75 -15.43
C THR A 812 4.07 21.35 -14.00
N ALA A 813 3.21 22.13 -13.35
CA ALA A 813 2.71 21.85 -12.01
C ALA A 813 2.24 20.39 -11.84
N PRO A 814 2.77 19.62 -10.86
CA PRO A 814 2.28 18.28 -10.56
C PRO A 814 0.81 18.30 -10.07
N THR A 815 0.26 17.13 -9.77
CA THR A 815 -1.10 17.05 -9.19
C THR A 815 -1.10 17.62 -7.78
N GLY A 816 -2.14 18.42 -7.47
CA GLY A 816 -2.33 18.97 -6.14
C GLY A 816 -1.48 20.21 -5.84
N ASP A 817 -0.50 20.51 -6.68
CA ASP A 817 0.50 21.57 -6.49
C ASP A 817 -0.06 22.90 -5.96
N SER A 818 0.59 23.43 -4.94
CA SER A 818 0.25 24.68 -4.25
C SER A 818 1.52 25.52 -4.05
N ASP A 819 1.37 26.79 -3.68
CA ASP A 819 2.51 27.63 -3.33
C ASP A 819 3.13 27.29 -1.96
N GLU A 820 2.56 26.34 -1.22
CA GLU A 820 3.08 25.89 0.07
C GLU A 820 4.25 24.91 -0.06
N LEU A 821 4.32 24.15 -1.16
CA LEU A 821 5.41 23.24 -1.52
C LEU A 821 6.11 23.72 -2.79
N GLY A 822 7.01 24.68 -2.64
CA GLY A 822 7.71 25.31 -3.75
C GLY A 822 9.15 24.79 -3.99
N PRO A 823 10.02 25.66 -4.56
CA PRO A 823 11.39 25.30 -4.93
C PRO A 823 12.25 24.77 -3.78
N VAL A 824 11.98 25.15 -2.52
CA VAL A 824 12.73 24.65 -1.34
C VAL A 824 12.50 23.17 -1.06
N GLN A 825 11.39 22.60 -1.53
CA GLN A 825 11.14 21.15 -1.49
C GLN A 825 11.66 20.43 -2.75
N GLY A 826 12.17 21.18 -3.72
CA GLY A 826 12.63 20.67 -5.02
C GLY A 826 11.55 20.65 -6.09
N ASP A 827 10.44 21.38 -5.92
CA ASP A 827 9.48 21.58 -7.01
C ASP A 827 10.13 22.45 -8.11
N TRP A 828 10.12 21.93 -9.35
CA TRP A 828 10.72 22.61 -10.51
C TRP A 828 9.68 23.23 -11.43
N THR A 829 8.43 23.33 -10.99
CA THR A 829 7.35 23.93 -11.75
C THR A 829 7.73 25.29 -12.35
N GLY A 830 7.51 25.44 -13.66
CA GLY A 830 7.86 26.65 -14.42
C GLY A 830 9.34 26.80 -14.78
N LEU A 831 10.24 25.94 -14.29
CA LEU A 831 11.66 25.95 -14.65
C LEU A 831 11.91 25.22 -15.98
N PRO A 832 12.98 25.58 -16.72
CA PRO A 832 13.31 24.92 -18.00
C PRO A 832 13.56 23.41 -17.85
N LEU A 833 13.15 22.63 -18.85
CA LEU A 833 13.51 21.20 -18.90
C LEU A 833 15.04 21.02 -18.98
N VAL A 834 15.60 20.05 -18.24
CA VAL A 834 17.05 19.80 -18.20
C VAL A 834 17.44 18.49 -18.87
N ASP A 835 18.66 18.44 -19.41
CA ASP A 835 19.24 17.22 -19.96
C ASP A 835 19.31 16.12 -18.88
N GLY A 836 18.94 14.90 -19.22
CA GLY A 836 19.04 13.79 -18.28
C GLY A 836 18.28 12.53 -18.68
N THR A 837 18.18 11.62 -17.72
CA THR A 837 17.42 10.37 -17.85
C THR A 837 16.00 10.55 -17.35
N TYR A 838 15.03 10.25 -18.20
CA TYR A 838 13.61 10.30 -17.93
C TYR A 838 13.03 8.89 -18.03
N THR A 839 11.87 8.67 -17.40
CA THR A 839 11.22 7.36 -17.35
C THR A 839 9.76 7.48 -17.76
N VAL A 840 9.36 6.67 -18.73
CA VAL A 840 7.94 6.39 -18.98
C VAL A 840 7.53 5.20 -18.16
N GLY A 841 6.32 5.22 -17.62
CA GLY A 841 5.69 4.03 -17.07
C GLY A 841 4.29 3.81 -17.58
N MET A 842 3.91 2.53 -17.66
CA MET A 842 2.69 2.05 -18.27
C MET A 842 2.10 0.92 -17.42
N TRP A 843 0.78 0.93 -17.24
CA TRP A 843 0.06 -0.14 -16.54
C TRP A 843 -1.39 -0.21 -17.01
N ALA A 844 -2.00 -1.36 -16.76
CA ALA A 844 -3.33 -1.70 -17.24
C ALA A 844 -4.13 -2.46 -16.17
N ASN A 845 -5.46 -2.39 -16.28
CA ASN A 845 -6.38 -3.01 -15.34
C ASN A 845 -7.55 -3.68 -16.06
N ILE A 846 -8.02 -4.82 -15.52
CA ILE A 846 -9.28 -5.47 -15.92
C ILE A 846 -10.10 -5.71 -14.66
N ASP A 847 -11.33 -5.21 -14.64
CA ASP A 847 -12.25 -5.45 -13.54
C ASP A 847 -13.11 -6.69 -13.79
N PHE A 848 -13.33 -7.50 -12.75
CA PHE A 848 -14.14 -8.72 -12.81
C PHE A 848 -14.97 -8.89 -11.55
N THR A 849 -16.10 -9.58 -11.64
CA THR A 849 -16.99 -9.80 -10.50
C THR A 849 -17.10 -11.29 -10.18
N VAL A 850 -17.06 -11.63 -8.89
CA VAL A 850 -17.18 -12.98 -8.36
C VAL A 850 -18.43 -13.07 -7.49
N THR A 851 -19.20 -14.14 -7.65
CA THR A 851 -20.39 -14.45 -6.84
C THR A 851 -20.01 -15.04 -5.48
N PRO A 852 -20.92 -15.05 -4.48
CA PRO A 852 -20.69 -15.72 -3.20
C PRO A 852 -20.29 -17.20 -3.31
N LEU A 853 -20.73 -17.87 -4.38
CA LEU A 853 -20.45 -19.28 -4.62
C LEU A 853 -19.16 -19.52 -5.43
N GLY A 854 -18.30 -18.51 -5.57
CA GLY A 854 -17.00 -18.66 -6.23
C GLY A 854 -17.10 -18.86 -7.74
N SER A 855 -17.96 -18.10 -8.43
CA SER A 855 -18.05 -18.11 -9.90
C SER A 855 -17.97 -16.71 -10.50
N ARG A 856 -17.49 -16.58 -11.74
CA ARG A 856 -17.47 -15.29 -12.45
C ARG A 856 -18.89 -14.86 -12.83
N ALA A 857 -19.20 -13.59 -12.60
CA ALA A 857 -20.39 -12.91 -13.08
C ALA A 857 -20.04 -11.79 -14.07
N THR A 858 -21.06 -11.16 -14.67
CA THR A 858 -20.91 -9.90 -15.40
C THR A 858 -20.28 -8.86 -14.47
N THR A 859 -19.28 -8.12 -14.95
CA THR A 859 -18.61 -7.09 -14.13
C THR A 859 -19.60 -6.02 -13.69
N GLU A 860 -19.79 -5.90 -12.38
CA GLU A 860 -20.65 -4.92 -11.71
C GLU A 860 -19.87 -3.69 -11.25
N ALA A 861 -20.58 -2.61 -10.94
CA ALA A 861 -19.97 -1.43 -10.33
C ALA A 861 -19.33 -1.77 -8.98
N TRP A 862 -18.18 -1.14 -8.69
CA TRP A 862 -17.39 -1.39 -7.48
C TRP A 862 -18.13 -1.10 -6.18
N ASN A 863 -19.05 -0.15 -6.22
CA ASN A 863 -19.89 0.27 -5.10
C ASN A 863 -21.29 -0.33 -5.16
N ASN A 864 -21.51 -1.44 -5.88
CA ASN A 864 -22.81 -2.11 -5.87
C ASN A 864 -23.04 -2.84 -4.54
N LEU A 865 -23.91 -2.29 -3.71
CA LEU A 865 -24.30 -2.85 -2.40
C LEU A 865 -25.67 -3.50 -2.39
N ALA A 866 -26.34 -3.49 -3.54
CA ALA A 866 -27.62 -4.15 -3.77
C ALA A 866 -27.43 -5.58 -4.30
N SER A 867 -26.18 -6.07 -4.36
CA SER A 867 -25.79 -7.38 -4.84
C SER A 867 -24.90 -8.07 -3.81
N ASP A 868 -25.01 -9.40 -3.73
CA ASP A 868 -24.11 -10.25 -2.96
C ASP A 868 -22.78 -10.47 -3.70
N ASN A 869 -22.66 -10.00 -4.95
CA ASN A 869 -21.43 -10.16 -5.71
C ASN A 869 -20.35 -9.16 -5.25
N THR A 870 -19.09 -9.52 -5.50
CA THR A 870 -17.93 -8.67 -5.19
C THR A 870 -17.12 -8.41 -6.46
N THR A 871 -16.83 -7.14 -6.75
CA THR A 871 -15.98 -6.75 -7.88
C THR A 871 -14.51 -6.65 -7.44
N TYR A 872 -13.62 -7.11 -8.29
CA TYR A 872 -12.17 -7.19 -8.12
C TYR A 872 -11.47 -6.59 -9.34
N ARG A 873 -10.18 -6.29 -9.23
CA ARG A 873 -9.33 -5.75 -10.28
C ARG A 873 -8.09 -6.59 -10.46
N MET A 874 -7.93 -7.10 -11.68
CA MET A 874 -6.66 -7.60 -12.18
C MET A 874 -5.78 -6.41 -12.55
N MET A 875 -4.48 -6.52 -12.29
CA MET A 875 -3.54 -5.42 -12.49
C MET A 875 -2.25 -5.89 -13.12
N ALA A 876 -1.76 -5.11 -14.08
CA ALA A 876 -0.42 -5.31 -14.57
C ALA A 876 0.64 -4.92 -13.51
N PRO A 877 1.76 -5.67 -13.41
CA PRO A 877 2.99 -5.15 -12.84
C PRO A 877 3.42 -3.83 -13.52
N PRO A 878 4.28 -3.01 -12.87
CA PRO A 878 4.86 -1.82 -13.51
C PRO A 878 5.60 -2.20 -14.79
N ALA A 879 5.30 -1.53 -15.90
CA ALA A 879 6.16 -1.51 -17.06
C ALA A 879 6.83 -0.14 -17.15
N THR A 880 8.12 -0.07 -16.89
CA THR A 880 8.89 1.19 -16.97
C THR A 880 9.99 1.10 -18.02
N ARG A 881 10.33 2.24 -18.61
CA ARG A 881 11.49 2.35 -19.49
C ARG A 881 12.14 3.72 -19.38
N ALA A 882 13.45 3.71 -19.13
CA ALA A 882 14.28 4.90 -19.11
C ALA A 882 14.69 5.30 -20.54
N PHE A 883 14.82 6.60 -20.78
CA PHE A 883 15.28 7.20 -22.04
C PHE A 883 15.99 8.53 -21.77
N LEU A 884 16.69 9.03 -22.79
CA LEU A 884 17.48 10.25 -22.71
C LEU A 884 16.70 11.44 -23.28
N PHE A 885 16.80 12.57 -22.57
CA PHE A 885 16.32 13.88 -23.01
C PHE A 885 17.50 14.83 -23.19
N GLY A 886 17.41 15.67 -24.21
CA GLY A 886 18.38 16.71 -24.51
C GLY A 886 19.74 16.16 -24.90
N ALA A 887 20.82 16.78 -24.39
CA ALA A 887 22.19 16.40 -24.72
C ALA A 887 22.75 15.23 -23.88
N ALA A 888 21.94 14.59 -23.02
CA ALA A 888 22.38 13.47 -22.20
C ALA A 888 22.87 12.29 -23.06
N ALA A 889 23.95 11.64 -22.62
CA ALA A 889 24.58 10.52 -23.34
C ALA A 889 24.48 9.17 -22.60
N THR A 890 24.20 9.18 -21.30
CA THR A 890 24.13 7.98 -20.45
C THR A 890 22.82 7.92 -19.68
N LEU A 891 22.27 6.71 -19.57
CA LEU A 891 21.13 6.44 -18.71
C LEU A 891 21.62 6.34 -17.27
N GLU A 892 21.08 7.17 -16.39
CA GLU A 892 21.36 7.21 -14.96
C GLU A 892 20.05 6.99 -14.18
N PRO A 893 19.58 5.73 -14.04
CA PRO A 893 18.33 5.44 -13.36
C PRO A 893 18.36 5.84 -11.88
N ARG A 894 17.21 6.28 -11.36
CA ARG A 894 17.05 6.56 -9.93
C ARG A 894 17.02 5.26 -9.12
N ARG A 895 18.00 5.04 -8.24
CA ARG A 895 18.06 3.89 -7.33
C ARG A 895 18.23 4.34 -5.87
N VAL A 896 17.12 4.70 -5.22
CA VAL A 896 17.07 5.08 -3.78
C VAL A 896 16.74 3.87 -2.91
N ILE A 897 15.87 3.00 -3.40
CA ILE A 897 15.52 1.71 -2.81
C ILE A 897 16.05 0.62 -3.77
N ALA A 898 16.59 -0.47 -3.22
CA ALA A 898 17.23 -1.52 -4.01
C ALA A 898 16.29 -2.08 -5.11
N ASP A 899 15.06 -2.41 -4.72
CA ASP A 899 13.96 -2.87 -5.59
C ASP A 899 12.64 -2.98 -4.80
N GLY A 900 11.55 -3.27 -5.52
CA GLY A 900 10.23 -3.48 -4.92
C GLY A 900 10.10 -4.75 -4.07
N ALA A 901 11.06 -5.70 -4.12
CA ALA A 901 11.01 -6.88 -3.26
C ALA A 901 11.18 -6.50 -1.78
N SER A 902 11.89 -5.41 -1.51
CA SER A 902 11.99 -4.84 -0.15
C SER A 902 10.61 -4.47 0.42
N CYS A 903 9.72 -3.86 -0.39
CA CYS A 903 8.34 -3.57 0.02
C CYS A 903 7.51 -4.85 0.19
N ASN A 904 7.73 -5.85 -0.67
CA ASN A 904 6.93 -7.07 -0.71
C ASN A 904 7.23 -8.06 0.42
N LYS A 905 8.29 -7.84 1.23
CA LYS A 905 8.47 -8.58 2.49
C LYS A 905 7.27 -8.42 3.42
N CYS A 906 6.73 -7.21 3.51
CA CYS A 906 5.56 -6.91 4.35
C CYS A 906 4.26 -6.89 3.54
N HIS A 907 4.27 -6.29 2.35
CA HIS A 907 3.05 -6.12 1.54
C HIS A 907 2.72 -7.32 0.66
N GLY A 908 3.70 -8.19 0.35
CA GLY A 908 3.55 -9.31 -0.58
C GLY A 908 3.50 -8.95 -2.04
N ASP A 909 2.56 -8.10 -2.37
CA ASP A 909 2.34 -7.52 -3.67
C ASP A 909 1.81 -6.09 -3.46
N ILE A 910 2.73 -5.15 -3.26
CA ILE A 910 2.35 -3.79 -2.91
C ILE A 910 1.48 -3.18 -4.00
N SER A 911 0.28 -2.77 -3.60
CA SER A 911 -0.67 -2.09 -4.45
C SER A 911 -1.42 -1.01 -3.67
N ALA A 912 -1.83 0.03 -4.37
CA ALA A 912 -2.48 1.20 -3.79
C ALA A 912 -3.51 1.79 -4.77
N HIS A 913 -4.24 2.82 -4.32
CA HIS A 913 -5.31 3.48 -5.08
C HIS A 913 -6.44 2.54 -5.51
N GLY A 914 -6.88 1.67 -4.60
CA GLY A 914 -7.92 0.68 -4.89
C GLY A 914 -7.47 -0.39 -5.85
N PHE A 915 -6.25 -0.90 -5.62
CA PHE A 915 -5.57 -1.77 -6.57
C PHE A 915 -5.56 -1.12 -7.97
N GLY A 916 -5.26 0.17 -8.03
CA GLY A 916 -5.11 0.94 -9.27
C GLY A 916 -3.65 1.11 -9.67
N ARG A 917 -2.71 1.06 -8.72
CA ARG A 917 -1.26 1.08 -8.91
C ARG A 917 -0.62 -0.11 -8.20
N ARG A 918 0.34 -0.77 -8.84
CA ARG A 918 1.02 -1.97 -8.33
C ARG A 918 2.52 -1.82 -8.53
N GLY A 919 3.31 -2.23 -7.53
CA GLY A 919 4.76 -2.23 -7.56
C GLY A 919 5.41 -0.84 -7.35
N LEU A 920 6.58 -0.85 -6.68
CA LEU A 920 7.36 0.35 -6.34
C LEU A 920 7.65 1.24 -7.55
N ASP A 921 8.02 0.65 -8.69
CA ASP A 921 8.38 1.42 -9.88
C ASP A 921 7.21 2.25 -10.43
N THR A 922 5.97 1.75 -10.35
CA THR A 922 4.78 2.54 -10.70
C THR A 922 4.64 3.71 -9.74
N CYS A 923 4.78 3.46 -8.43
CA CYS A 923 4.60 4.46 -7.40
C CYS A 923 5.61 5.60 -7.54
N MET A 924 6.89 5.28 -7.82
CA MET A 924 7.97 6.25 -7.97
C MET A 924 7.75 7.24 -9.13
N LEU A 925 6.99 6.88 -10.16
CA LEU A 925 6.66 7.82 -11.25
C LEU A 925 5.80 8.99 -10.79
N CYS A 926 4.97 8.77 -9.76
CA CYS A 926 4.10 9.77 -9.19
C CYS A 926 4.71 10.39 -7.94
N HIS A 927 5.10 9.54 -6.98
CA HIS A 927 5.49 9.92 -5.64
C HIS A 927 6.98 10.23 -5.48
N ALA A 928 7.76 10.30 -6.56
CA ALA A 928 9.11 10.89 -6.49
C ALA A 928 9.14 12.36 -6.89
N SER A 929 7.98 12.94 -7.23
CA SER A 929 7.81 14.34 -7.64
C SER A 929 7.59 15.25 -6.44
N PRO A 930 8.54 16.15 -6.13
CA PRO A 930 8.28 17.25 -5.23
C PRO A 930 7.12 18.12 -5.72
N GLY A 931 6.49 18.86 -4.81
CA GLY A 931 5.32 19.71 -5.10
C GLY A 931 4.01 18.93 -5.27
N ALA A 932 4.06 17.59 -5.41
CA ALA A 932 2.83 16.79 -5.42
C ALA A 932 2.18 16.77 -4.02
N GLU A 933 0.88 17.06 -3.98
CA GLU A 933 0.07 17.11 -2.75
C GLU A 933 -1.13 16.16 -2.83
N ASP A 934 -1.64 15.75 -1.68
CA ASP A 934 -2.54 14.63 -1.43
C ASP A 934 -4.00 14.91 -1.72
N ALA A 935 -4.27 15.54 -2.86
CA ALA A 935 -5.56 16.12 -3.18
C ALA A 935 -6.00 17.22 -2.19
N PRO A 936 -6.46 18.34 -2.71
CA PRO A 936 -5.85 19.59 -2.33
C PRO A 936 -6.87 20.54 -1.73
N LEU A 937 -6.40 21.76 -1.53
CA LEU A 937 -7.17 23.01 -1.58
C LEU A 937 -8.09 23.14 -2.84
N TYR A 938 -8.50 22.09 -3.57
CA TYR A 938 -9.40 22.14 -4.74
C TYR A 938 -10.66 21.29 -4.47
N GLN A 939 -11.84 21.91 -4.36
CA GLN A 939 -13.13 21.23 -4.17
C GLN A 939 -13.72 20.82 -5.54
N PHE A 940 -14.07 19.55 -5.72
CA PHE A 940 -14.97 19.16 -6.82
C PHE A 940 -16.40 19.17 -6.29
N SER A 941 -17.30 19.88 -6.96
CA SER A 941 -18.67 20.15 -6.48
C SER A 941 -19.53 18.90 -6.20
N THR A 942 -19.09 17.71 -6.62
CA THR A 942 -19.79 16.45 -6.40
C THR A 942 -19.23 15.60 -5.24
N TRP A 943 -17.99 15.85 -4.78
CA TRP A 943 -17.30 15.02 -3.78
C TRP A 943 -16.41 15.90 -2.89
N TYR A 944 -16.96 16.41 -1.79
CA TYR A 944 -16.21 17.23 -0.84
C TYR A 944 -15.44 16.34 0.15
N VAL A 945 -14.13 16.53 0.20
CA VAL A 945 -13.25 16.07 1.29
C VAL A 945 -12.54 17.30 1.83
N GLY A 946 -12.34 17.38 3.15
CA GLY A 946 -11.70 18.54 3.79
C GLY A 946 -10.28 18.75 3.27
N ALA A 947 -9.83 20.01 3.26
CA ALA A 947 -8.47 20.35 2.81
C ALA A 947 -7.42 19.84 3.82
N THR A 948 -6.28 19.38 3.29
CA THR A 948 -5.09 18.93 4.02
C THR A 948 -3.91 19.83 3.65
N PRO A 949 -3.72 20.99 4.31
CA PRO A 949 -2.62 21.89 3.99
C PRO A 949 -1.27 21.21 4.20
N ARG A 950 -0.34 21.38 3.26
CA ARG A 950 1.06 20.92 3.32
C ARG A 950 1.30 19.42 3.41
N VAL A 951 0.33 18.57 3.06
CA VAL A 951 0.56 17.12 3.02
C VAL A 951 1.17 16.72 1.67
N THR A 952 2.50 16.63 1.67
CA THR A 952 3.28 16.22 0.50
C THR A 952 3.09 14.73 0.19
N MET A 953 2.94 14.43 -1.10
CA MET A 953 2.89 13.07 -1.65
C MET A 953 4.24 12.56 -2.13
N ASP A 954 5.33 13.29 -1.88
CA ASP A 954 6.67 12.78 -2.12
C ASP A 954 7.03 11.67 -1.11
N PHE A 955 7.48 10.51 -1.60
CA PHE A 955 7.87 9.35 -0.82
C PHE A 955 8.99 9.62 0.18
N ARG A 956 9.80 10.66 0.00
CA ARG A 956 10.78 11.07 1.01
C ARG A 956 10.12 11.39 2.35
N THR A 957 8.88 11.88 2.32
CA THR A 957 8.11 12.23 3.51
C THR A 957 6.94 11.27 3.72
N LEU A 958 6.15 10.99 2.68
CA LEU A 958 4.95 10.15 2.75
C LEU A 958 5.27 8.74 3.28
N LEU A 959 6.28 8.07 2.72
CA LEU A 959 6.57 6.68 3.06
C LEU A 959 6.99 6.54 4.53
N HIS A 960 7.84 7.45 5.00
CA HIS A 960 8.28 7.46 6.38
C HIS A 960 7.15 7.82 7.35
N LYS A 961 6.34 8.85 7.07
CA LYS A 961 5.21 9.22 7.94
C LYS A 961 4.18 8.10 8.07
N VAL A 962 3.83 7.44 6.95
CA VAL A 962 2.89 6.31 6.95
C VAL A 962 3.40 5.15 7.79
N HIS A 963 4.70 4.83 7.71
CA HIS A 963 5.28 3.72 8.48
C HIS A 963 5.60 4.08 9.92
N MET A 964 5.88 5.35 10.23
CA MET A 964 5.93 5.83 11.61
C MET A 964 4.55 5.73 12.25
N GLY A 965 3.50 6.13 11.53
CA GLY A 965 2.10 5.94 11.93
C GLY A 965 1.85 6.35 13.39
N ARG A 966 1.51 5.37 14.23
CA ARG A 966 1.27 5.55 15.68
C ARG A 966 2.45 6.08 16.48
N GLU A 967 3.68 5.86 16.01
CA GLU A 967 4.93 6.25 16.67
C GLU A 967 5.30 7.72 16.39
N LEU A 968 4.54 8.41 15.53
CA LEU A 968 4.67 9.86 15.35
C LEU A 968 4.26 10.60 16.65
N ALA A 969 5.02 11.60 17.05
CA ALA A 969 4.68 12.43 18.21
C ALA A 969 3.37 13.20 17.99
N ASN A 970 3.01 13.49 16.74
CA ASN A 970 1.76 14.13 16.35
C ASN A 970 0.92 13.25 15.40
N ALA A 971 0.89 11.93 15.64
CA ALA A 971 0.17 10.94 14.81
C ALA A 971 -1.26 11.36 14.43
N SER A 972 -2.05 11.82 15.41
CA SER A 972 -3.46 12.24 15.22
C SER A 972 -3.66 13.49 14.36
N SER A 973 -2.58 14.19 14.00
CA SER A 973 -2.62 15.34 13.10
C SER A 973 -2.29 15.00 11.64
N TYR A 974 -1.78 13.79 11.38
CA TYR A 974 -1.38 13.38 10.04
C TYR A 974 -2.51 12.64 9.32
N THR A 975 -3.37 13.41 8.67
CA THR A 975 -4.39 12.91 7.75
C THR A 975 -3.97 13.24 6.33
N ALA A 976 -4.05 12.26 5.42
CA ALA A 976 -3.87 12.50 3.99
C ALA A 976 -5.14 12.14 3.20
N ASN A 977 -5.40 12.73 2.03
CA ASN A 977 -6.49 12.26 1.17
C ASN A 977 -6.02 11.20 0.16
N GLY A 978 -6.52 9.98 0.36
CA GLY A 978 -6.40 8.89 -0.60
C GLY A 978 -7.29 9.13 -1.82
N ILE A 979 -6.97 8.46 -2.93
CA ILE A 979 -7.81 8.44 -4.14
C ILE A 979 -8.13 6.99 -4.49
N PHE A 980 -9.41 6.67 -4.60
CA PHE A 980 -9.90 5.37 -5.03
C PHE A 980 -10.88 5.53 -6.19
N LEU A 981 -10.57 4.91 -7.33
CA LEU A 981 -11.35 5.06 -8.59
C LEU A 981 -11.58 6.51 -9.05
N GLY A 982 -10.73 7.44 -8.61
CA GLY A 982 -10.89 8.88 -8.91
C GLY A 982 -11.76 9.63 -7.91
N THR A 983 -12.26 8.97 -6.86
CA THR A 983 -12.95 9.60 -5.74
C THR A 983 -11.97 9.79 -4.58
N PRO A 984 -11.75 11.04 -4.10
CA PRO A 984 -10.92 11.31 -2.95
C PRO A 984 -11.59 10.89 -1.63
N TYR A 985 -10.81 10.59 -0.60
CA TYR A 985 -11.29 10.29 0.76
C TYR A 985 -10.20 10.52 1.80
N PRO A 986 -10.54 10.92 3.04
CA PRO A 986 -9.53 11.12 4.08
C PRO A 986 -9.02 9.76 4.57
N VAL A 987 -7.72 9.69 4.83
CA VAL A 987 -7.00 8.55 5.37
C VAL A 987 -6.21 9.02 6.58
N ASP A 988 -6.52 8.44 7.73
CA ASP A 988 -5.73 8.60 8.95
C ASP A 988 -4.74 7.44 9.05
N TYR A 989 -3.49 7.74 9.41
CA TYR A 989 -2.43 6.77 9.62
C TYR A 989 -2.05 6.60 11.09
N ALA A 990 -2.75 7.25 12.02
CA ALA A 990 -2.42 7.26 13.45
C ALA A 990 -2.44 5.88 14.11
N ASP A 991 -3.18 4.91 13.56
CA ASP A 991 -3.25 3.55 14.10
C ASP A 991 -2.32 2.55 13.37
N ILE A 992 -1.71 2.99 12.25
CA ILE A 992 -0.81 2.15 11.47
C ILE A 992 0.50 1.92 12.22
N ASP A 993 1.00 0.69 12.17
CA ASP A 993 2.28 0.28 12.74
C ASP A 993 3.21 -0.22 11.64
N PHE A 994 4.51 -0.14 11.89
CA PHE A 994 5.49 -0.82 11.07
C PHE A 994 5.65 -2.27 11.53
N PRO A 995 5.41 -3.27 10.66
CA PRO A 995 5.35 -4.66 11.09
C PRO A 995 6.71 -5.27 11.40
N VAL A 996 7.81 -4.58 11.05
CA VAL A 996 9.16 -5.02 11.41
C VAL A 996 9.36 -4.83 12.90
N ARG A 997 9.28 -5.92 13.65
CA ARG A 997 9.54 -5.93 15.10
C ARG A 997 10.89 -6.59 15.36
N PRO A 998 11.52 -6.38 16.51
CA PRO A 998 11.30 -5.29 17.48
C PRO A 998 11.80 -3.91 17.01
N ILE A 999 12.54 -3.84 15.89
CA ILE A 999 13.35 -2.66 15.52
C ILE A 999 12.49 -1.49 15.00
N GLY A 1000 11.34 -1.79 14.43
CA GLY A 1000 10.48 -0.79 13.83
C GLY A 1000 11.16 -0.13 12.62
N VAL A 1001 10.70 1.09 12.35
CA VAL A 1001 11.13 1.94 11.22
C VAL A 1001 12.62 2.30 11.22
N THR A 1002 13.34 2.08 12.32
CA THR A 1002 14.78 2.38 12.42
C THR A 1002 15.65 1.35 11.68
N ASP A 1003 15.09 0.21 11.25
CA ASP A 1003 15.77 -0.73 10.36
C ASP A 1003 15.74 -0.24 8.90
N CYS A 1004 16.61 0.74 8.58
CA CYS A 1004 16.66 1.36 7.26
C CYS A 1004 16.90 0.33 6.13
N ALA A 1005 17.63 -0.75 6.42
CA ALA A 1005 17.97 -1.79 5.45
C ALA A 1005 16.75 -2.63 5.03
N SER A 1006 15.70 -2.71 5.87
CA SER A 1006 14.46 -3.40 5.50
C SER A 1006 13.80 -2.78 4.26
N CYS A 1007 13.87 -1.45 4.11
CA CYS A 1007 13.32 -0.72 2.96
C CYS A 1007 14.37 -0.39 1.91
N HIS A 1008 15.55 0.10 2.29
CA HIS A 1008 16.57 0.54 1.34
C HIS A 1008 17.39 -0.62 0.74
N GLY A 1009 17.39 -1.77 1.39
CA GLY A 1009 18.15 -2.96 1.00
C GLY A 1009 19.54 -3.02 1.64
N THR A 1010 20.02 -4.23 1.88
CA THR A 1010 21.35 -4.48 2.45
C THR A 1010 22.46 -3.92 1.54
N GLY A 1011 23.38 -3.16 2.11
CA GLY A 1011 24.51 -2.58 1.37
C GLY A 1011 24.17 -1.32 0.55
N ASN A 1012 22.93 -0.83 0.62
CA ASN A 1012 22.55 0.48 0.09
C ASN A 1012 22.70 1.53 1.21
N ASP A 1013 23.52 2.56 1.00
CA ASP A 1013 23.81 3.64 1.95
C ASP A 1013 23.10 4.96 1.62
N THR A 1014 22.25 4.99 0.59
CA THR A 1014 21.52 6.21 0.15
C THR A 1014 20.58 6.80 1.22
N TRP A 1015 20.26 6.06 2.27
CA TRP A 1015 19.48 6.56 3.43
C TRP A 1015 20.33 7.36 4.43
N GLN A 1016 21.66 7.25 4.38
CA GLN A 1016 22.55 7.97 5.30
C GLN A 1016 22.62 9.47 4.99
N ALA A 1017 22.38 9.85 3.73
CA ALA A 1017 22.36 11.23 3.29
C ALA A 1017 21.32 11.43 2.17
N PRO A 1018 20.28 12.26 2.39
CA PRO A 1018 19.28 12.53 1.37
C PRO A 1018 19.89 13.20 0.12
N ALA A 1019 19.49 12.77 -1.07
CA ALA A 1019 20.02 13.32 -2.33
C ALA A 1019 19.54 14.76 -2.60
N ASN A 1020 20.45 15.60 -3.12
CA ASN A 1020 20.18 16.98 -3.58
C ASN A 1020 19.16 17.00 -4.74
N ARG A 1021 18.26 17.98 -4.72
CA ARG A 1021 17.20 18.20 -5.73
C ARG A 1021 17.20 19.61 -6.34
N ASP A 1022 18.28 20.37 -6.18
CA ASP A 1022 18.47 21.70 -6.76
C ASP A 1022 18.33 21.68 -8.29
N HIS A 1023 17.59 22.64 -8.84
CA HIS A 1023 17.56 22.87 -10.28
C HIS A 1023 18.86 23.55 -10.75
N PRO A 1024 19.52 23.10 -11.84
CA PRO A 1024 20.77 23.68 -12.32
C PRO A 1024 20.73 25.20 -12.62
N SER A 1025 19.56 25.72 -13.00
CA SER A 1025 19.37 27.16 -13.27
C SER A 1025 18.93 27.97 -12.05
N SER A 1026 18.61 27.34 -10.92
CA SER A 1026 18.20 28.02 -9.70
C SER A 1026 19.41 28.17 -8.78
N LEU A 1027 19.76 29.40 -8.43
CA LEU A 1027 20.90 29.67 -7.53
C LEU A 1027 20.48 29.75 -6.06
N VAL A 1028 19.23 30.13 -5.76
CA VAL A 1028 18.62 30.30 -4.42
C VAL A 1028 17.08 30.33 -4.57
N PRO A 1029 16.30 29.78 -3.62
CA PRO A 1029 16.73 29.04 -2.44
C PRO A 1029 17.13 27.59 -2.78
N ARG A 1030 18.08 27.06 -2.01
CA ARG A 1030 18.51 25.65 -2.06
C ARG A 1030 17.40 24.74 -1.54
N THR A 1031 17.41 23.49 -1.98
CA THR A 1031 16.50 22.48 -1.40
C THR A 1031 16.81 22.20 0.07
N LEU A 1032 15.78 21.82 0.84
CA LEU A 1032 15.86 21.42 2.24
C LEU A 1032 15.65 19.91 2.37
N GLU A 1033 16.56 19.14 1.77
CA GLU A 1033 16.47 17.69 1.65
C GLU A 1033 16.46 16.90 2.96
N TRP A 1034 17.23 17.31 3.97
CA TRP A 1034 17.28 16.73 5.31
C TRP A 1034 16.05 17.11 6.10
N THR A 1035 15.61 18.37 6.03
CA THR A 1035 14.37 18.82 6.66
C THR A 1035 13.19 17.95 6.25
N ALA A 1036 13.01 17.72 4.94
CA ALA A 1036 11.92 16.91 4.40
C ALA A 1036 12.00 15.41 4.80
N ALA A 1037 13.21 14.87 4.95
CA ALA A 1037 13.44 13.46 5.29
C ALA A 1037 13.42 13.18 6.80
N CYS A 1038 13.91 14.11 7.63
CA CYS A 1038 14.02 13.91 9.06
C CYS A 1038 12.71 14.26 9.77
N SER A 1039 11.99 15.30 9.33
CA SER A 1039 10.70 15.69 9.90
C SER A 1039 9.57 14.69 9.65
N SER A 1040 9.80 13.71 8.76
CA SER A 1040 8.84 12.64 8.50
C SER A 1040 8.77 11.62 9.62
N CYS A 1041 9.84 11.49 10.42
CA CYS A 1041 9.88 10.62 11.61
C CYS A 1041 10.05 11.42 12.91
N HIS A 1042 10.81 12.51 12.87
CA HIS A 1042 11.05 13.38 14.02
C HIS A 1042 10.12 14.59 13.98
N ASP A 1043 8.85 14.36 14.31
CA ASP A 1043 7.78 15.35 14.16
C ASP A 1043 7.39 16.07 15.47
N SER A 1044 8.09 15.80 16.58
CA SER A 1044 7.84 16.51 17.85
C SER A 1044 8.15 18.01 17.74
N ASN A 1045 7.49 18.86 18.54
CA ASN A 1045 7.73 20.31 18.52
C ASN A 1045 9.20 20.68 18.75
N TRP A 1046 9.91 19.94 19.60
CA TRP A 1046 11.34 20.16 19.86
C TRP A 1046 12.21 19.73 18.68
N SER A 1047 11.88 18.60 18.05
CA SER A 1047 12.58 18.11 16.86
C SER A 1047 12.40 19.06 15.69
N ILE A 1048 11.18 19.52 15.43
CA ILE A 1048 10.89 20.48 14.36
C ILE A 1048 11.61 21.80 14.60
N ALA A 1049 11.56 22.35 15.83
CA ALA A 1049 12.29 23.58 16.16
C ALA A 1049 13.81 23.43 15.98
N HIS A 1050 14.38 22.26 16.32
CA HIS A 1050 15.77 21.95 16.05
C HIS A 1050 16.07 21.93 14.54
N ILE A 1051 15.30 21.18 13.76
CA ILE A 1051 15.46 21.06 12.30
C ILE A 1051 15.38 22.44 11.64
N GLU A 1052 14.35 23.23 11.95
CA GLU A 1052 14.16 24.57 11.40
C GLU A 1052 15.32 25.51 11.75
N SER A 1053 15.88 25.41 12.96
CA SER A 1053 17.04 26.22 13.37
C SER A 1053 18.32 25.90 12.58
N MET A 1054 18.38 24.73 11.93
CA MET A 1054 19.51 24.29 11.12
C MET A 1054 19.37 24.65 9.64
N ALA A 1055 18.25 25.23 9.23
CA ALA A 1055 17.92 25.61 7.85
C ALA A 1055 17.84 27.14 7.68
N ASN A 1056 18.24 27.64 6.51
CA ASN A 1056 18.02 29.02 6.07
C ASN A 1056 17.91 29.10 4.54
N SER A 1057 17.81 30.31 3.98
CA SER A 1057 17.66 30.51 2.53
C SER A 1057 18.81 29.96 1.68
N ASN A 1058 19.99 29.71 2.27
CA ASN A 1058 21.15 29.13 1.60
C ASN A 1058 21.25 27.60 1.75
N GLY A 1059 20.26 26.95 2.38
CA GLY A 1059 20.22 25.50 2.63
C GLY A 1059 20.30 25.17 4.12
N GLU A 1060 20.62 23.91 4.43
CA GLU A 1060 20.67 23.38 5.80
C GLU A 1060 22.04 22.84 6.20
N SER A 1061 22.27 22.75 7.50
CA SER A 1061 23.57 22.41 8.11
C SER A 1061 23.58 21.07 8.86
N CYS A 1062 22.55 20.24 8.65
CA CYS A 1062 22.32 18.96 9.35
C CYS A 1062 23.51 18.00 9.24
N SER A 1063 24.15 17.93 8.07
CA SER A 1063 25.28 17.03 7.78
C SER A 1063 26.55 17.31 8.59
N ILE A 1064 26.65 18.47 9.25
CA ILE A 1064 27.78 18.79 10.15
C ILE A 1064 27.76 17.86 11.37
N CYS A 1065 26.58 17.53 11.89
CA CYS A 1065 26.40 16.71 13.09
C CYS A 1065 25.91 15.29 12.77
N HIS A 1066 25.08 15.14 11.74
CA HIS A 1066 24.44 13.86 11.37
C HIS A 1066 25.04 13.18 10.14
N GLY A 1067 26.03 13.82 9.49
CA GLY A 1067 26.72 13.21 8.36
C GLY A 1067 27.50 11.95 8.75
N SER A 1068 27.89 11.17 7.73
CA SER A 1068 28.68 9.96 7.95
C SER A 1068 29.99 10.25 8.71
N GLY A 1069 30.27 9.44 9.74
CA GLY A 1069 31.47 9.54 10.59
C GLY A 1069 31.43 10.67 11.64
N ARG A 1070 30.27 11.28 11.88
CA ARG A 1070 30.06 12.28 12.93
C ARG A 1070 29.55 11.64 14.24
N ASP A 1071 29.62 12.40 15.32
CA ASP A 1071 29.20 11.94 16.67
C ASP A 1071 27.72 11.50 16.72
N TRP A 1072 26.87 12.05 15.84
CA TRP A 1072 25.44 11.73 15.73
C TRP A 1072 25.07 11.23 14.33
N ASP A 1073 25.99 10.53 13.67
CA ASP A 1073 25.78 9.85 12.39
C ASP A 1073 24.45 9.09 12.36
N VAL A 1074 23.63 9.29 11.33
CA VAL A 1074 22.33 8.64 11.12
C VAL A 1074 22.43 7.11 11.29
N ALA A 1075 23.48 6.47 10.77
CA ALA A 1075 23.69 5.03 10.88
C ALA A 1075 24.01 4.59 12.31
N LEU A 1076 24.71 5.43 13.08
CA LEU A 1076 25.06 5.15 14.46
C LEU A 1076 23.86 5.29 15.38
N VAL A 1077 23.07 6.36 15.21
CA VAL A 1077 21.97 6.69 16.12
C VAL A 1077 20.75 5.80 15.93
N HIS A 1078 20.59 5.19 14.77
CA HIS A 1078 19.54 4.21 14.46
C HIS A 1078 20.03 2.74 14.54
N LYS A 1079 21.28 2.49 14.96
CA LYS A 1079 21.80 1.13 15.16
C LYS A 1079 21.19 0.49 16.41
N ARG A 1080 20.77 -0.77 16.28
CA ARG A 1080 20.27 -1.58 17.40
C ARG A 1080 21.38 -2.32 18.16
N TYR A 1081 21.09 -2.55 19.44
CA TYR A 1081 21.76 -3.47 20.35
C TYR A 1081 20.78 -4.56 20.79
#